data_AF-A0A9P5YJV9-F1
#
_entry.id   AF-A0A9P5YJV9-F1
#
_cell.length_a   1.000
_cell.length_b   1.000
_cell.length_c   1.000
_cell.angle_alpha   90.00
_cell.angle_beta   90.00
_cell.angle_gamma   90.00
#
_symmetry.space_group_name_H-M   'P 1'
#
loop_
_entity.id
_entity.type
_entity.pdbx_description
1 polymer ?
#
loop_
_entity_poly.entity_id
_entity_poly.type
_entity_poly.pdbx_seq_one_letter_code
_entity_poly.pdbx_strand_id
1 'polypeptide(L)'
;MLKWGGRAHDPSGVAGTAPGELAVLCPSCPRPGINLPDGWNSVPTGMQFLYMMFTCMDANFRLKNQMVSNWSQDPGLGIGLSYMVPREPYEKYVLSRASDGDLSTCVGLQALAKANTKFNVGLRSTGVGGAFCGRSEMILPNGVGALQKGERYANMDYVFASAIRSAAQLCLIPAIPKLHEPMHGKANHEGYSLNFIRGVGKSDLEVPERVWGSHNILGNSTKTQGPGSCQDVYDDHFSFWNWLKYQGLGKTLKQRYNAAVAERNIQSEGHRGLTQSLDPRLVATWEALCIEWEEEVFPKTRTNPFHTSAKSLTEAQVRKELAEEEESRLAGGGSSFHEVSASGFVVLGLELEQLQRRIQQLAKDTKSSATARAEGGLTVQRNILRSRLRSWEQLQAIYMPGLLQYRISAELSGTSTPSDRHPESVELWLPSSIPNEHRTHVCIADLPNVEEQLRTAQCRDALDAIRHILRVKSRMVLFKNKNVRGQREGTRSRTIIDRVHERAKAAAAKYRAARRAKMALCGSGDWEEELRPLADGDIRAYQDPNRLRPRTGRRGTLEDDQLAAVPEADIMDEHDDINLLRQPRERRDGTGETRRTLSWIWMTSSRSRDPADETDEILRSEWAKSRARVNRSTEEVLLL
;
A
#
# COMPACT_ATOMS: atom_id res chain seq x y z
N MET A 1 -25.53 8.85 -32.24
CA MET A 1 -24.95 7.49 -32.26
C MET A 1 -25.31 6.64 -33.49
N LEU A 2 -26.58 6.47 -33.88
CA LEU A 2 -27.02 5.54 -34.96
C LEU A 2 -26.27 5.66 -36.29
N LYS A 3 -26.03 6.90 -36.77
CA LYS A 3 -25.22 7.15 -37.98
C LYS A 3 -23.79 6.61 -37.85
N TRP A 4 -23.15 6.87 -36.71
CA TRP A 4 -21.77 6.44 -36.43
C TRP A 4 -21.66 4.93 -36.21
N GLY A 5 -22.69 4.31 -35.65
CA GLY A 5 -22.81 2.85 -35.54
C GLY A 5 -23.19 2.15 -36.83
N GLY A 6 -23.26 2.87 -37.97
CA GLY A 6 -23.52 2.27 -39.28
C GLY A 6 -24.93 1.70 -39.49
N ARG A 7 -25.88 1.97 -38.59
CA ARG A 7 -27.23 1.35 -38.61
C ARG A 7 -28.05 1.69 -39.86
N ALA A 8 -27.70 2.77 -40.57
CA ALA A 8 -28.32 3.10 -41.86
C ALA A 8 -27.97 2.11 -42.98
N HIS A 9 -26.92 1.30 -42.81
CA HIS A 9 -26.50 0.26 -43.76
C HIS A 9 -26.99 -1.14 -43.37
N ASP A 10 -27.59 -1.30 -42.19
CA ASP A 10 -28.18 -2.56 -41.75
C ASP A 10 -29.62 -2.67 -42.31
N PRO A 11 -29.97 -3.76 -43.03
CA PRO A 11 -31.33 -3.97 -43.55
C PRO A 11 -32.44 -3.93 -42.49
N SER A 12 -32.13 -4.25 -41.23
CA SER A 12 -33.06 -4.17 -40.10
C SER A 12 -33.27 -2.75 -39.58
N GLY A 13 -32.48 -1.79 -40.06
CA GLY A 13 -32.57 -0.38 -39.71
C GLY A 13 -32.39 -0.09 -38.21
N VAL A 14 -32.98 1.01 -37.75
CA VAL A 14 -32.91 1.44 -36.34
C VAL A 14 -33.60 0.43 -35.41
N ALA A 15 -34.74 -0.13 -35.84
CA ALA A 15 -35.54 -1.05 -35.04
C ALA A 15 -34.82 -2.38 -34.74
N GLY A 16 -33.89 -2.81 -35.60
CA GLY A 16 -33.08 -4.00 -35.38
C GLY A 16 -31.86 -3.80 -34.49
N THR A 17 -31.64 -2.58 -33.96
CA THR A 17 -30.46 -2.31 -33.11
C THR A 17 -30.59 -3.03 -31.77
N ALA A 18 -29.68 -3.95 -31.48
CA ALA A 18 -29.66 -4.73 -30.26
C ALA A 18 -29.14 -3.93 -29.06
N PRO A 19 -29.48 -4.34 -27.82
CA PRO A 19 -28.95 -3.70 -26.62
C PRO A 19 -27.42 -3.67 -26.57
N GLY A 20 -26.86 -2.47 -26.38
CA GLY A 20 -25.42 -2.22 -26.28
C GLY A 20 -24.66 -2.26 -27.61
N GLU A 21 -25.35 -2.46 -28.74
CA GLU A 21 -24.72 -2.62 -30.06
C GLU A 21 -24.01 -1.34 -30.54
N LEU A 22 -24.44 -0.16 -30.10
CA LEU A 22 -23.84 1.12 -30.47
C LEU A 22 -22.60 1.48 -29.63
N ALA A 23 -22.27 0.68 -28.61
CA ALA A 23 -21.10 0.92 -27.78
C ALA A 23 -19.80 0.62 -28.54
N VAL A 24 -18.78 1.46 -28.34
CA VAL A 24 -17.44 1.19 -28.86
C VAL A 24 -16.84 0.05 -28.05
N LEU A 25 -16.66 -1.07 -28.74
CA LEU A 25 -16.26 -2.35 -28.14
C LEU A 25 -14.78 -2.34 -27.75
N CYS A 26 -14.50 -2.77 -26.51
CA CYS A 26 -13.14 -2.89 -26.03
C CYS A 26 -12.37 -4.01 -26.76
N PRO A 27 -11.23 -3.72 -27.42
CA PRO A 27 -10.42 -4.72 -28.12
C PRO A 27 -9.56 -5.57 -27.17
N SER A 28 -9.38 -5.15 -25.90
CA SER A 28 -8.70 -5.93 -24.87
C SER A 28 -9.62 -6.94 -24.17
N CYS A 29 -10.94 -6.82 -24.33
CA CYS A 29 -11.88 -7.80 -23.80
C CYS A 29 -11.96 -9.02 -24.73
N PRO A 30 -11.88 -10.25 -24.22
CA PRO A 30 -11.90 -11.47 -25.02
C PRO A 30 -13.29 -11.67 -25.66
N ARG A 31 -13.33 -11.85 -26.99
CA ARG A 31 -14.55 -12.02 -27.79
C ARG A 31 -14.35 -13.15 -28.81
N PRO A 32 -15.01 -14.31 -28.63
CA PRO A 32 -14.95 -15.41 -29.58
C PRO A 32 -15.33 -14.97 -30.99
N GLY A 33 -14.60 -15.42 -32.00
CA GLY A 33 -14.82 -15.07 -33.41
C GLY A 33 -14.44 -13.65 -33.82
N ILE A 34 -13.93 -12.83 -32.88
CA ILE A 34 -13.49 -11.44 -33.17
C ILE A 34 -11.99 -11.28 -32.91
N ASN A 35 -11.56 -11.44 -31.65
CA ASN A 35 -10.16 -11.19 -31.23
C ASN A 35 -9.56 -12.34 -30.41
N LEU A 36 -10.25 -13.47 -30.30
CA LEU A 36 -9.70 -14.70 -29.75
C LEU A 36 -9.22 -15.61 -30.89
N PRO A 37 -8.01 -16.19 -30.79
CA PRO A 37 -7.52 -17.13 -31.80
C PRO A 37 -8.27 -18.47 -31.73
N ASP A 38 -8.24 -19.24 -32.81
CA ASP A 38 -8.79 -20.60 -32.81
C ASP A 38 -8.10 -21.48 -31.74
N GLY A 39 -8.88 -22.34 -31.08
CA GLY A 39 -8.37 -23.20 -30.00
C GLY A 39 -8.05 -22.50 -28.68
N TRP A 40 -8.43 -21.22 -28.51
CA TRP A 40 -8.24 -20.46 -27.26
C TRP A 40 -8.78 -21.17 -26.00
N ASN A 41 -9.83 -21.97 -26.15
CA ASN A 41 -10.49 -22.73 -25.09
C ASN A 41 -9.75 -24.02 -24.69
N SER A 42 -8.74 -24.42 -25.47
CA SER A 42 -7.99 -25.67 -25.30
C SER A 42 -6.52 -25.42 -24.92
N VAL A 43 -6.16 -24.16 -24.63
CA VAL A 43 -4.79 -23.83 -24.20
C VAL A 43 -4.48 -24.41 -22.82
N PRO A 44 -3.21 -24.72 -22.51
CA PRO A 44 -2.81 -25.19 -21.20
C PRO A 44 -3.32 -24.27 -20.10
N THR A 45 -3.69 -24.83 -18.93
CA THR A 45 -4.20 -24.07 -17.77
C THR A 45 -3.34 -22.86 -17.44
N GLY A 46 -2.02 -22.98 -17.59
CA GLY A 46 -1.09 -21.89 -17.32
C GLY A 46 -1.08 -20.74 -18.32
N MET A 47 -1.79 -20.84 -19.45
CA MET A 47 -1.92 -19.80 -20.48
C MET A 47 -3.36 -19.28 -20.64
N GLN A 48 -4.35 -19.90 -19.99
CA GLN A 48 -5.75 -19.47 -20.04
C GLN A 48 -5.92 -18.01 -19.59
N PHE A 49 -5.00 -17.50 -18.75
CA PHE A 49 -5.01 -16.12 -18.28
C PHE A 49 -4.94 -15.07 -19.40
N LEU A 50 -4.39 -15.42 -20.57
CA LEU A 50 -4.31 -14.53 -21.73
C LEU A 50 -5.69 -14.13 -22.27
N TYR A 51 -6.72 -14.93 -21.96
CA TYR A 51 -8.07 -14.75 -22.47
C TYR A 51 -9.07 -14.43 -21.35
N MET A 52 -8.60 -14.01 -20.17
CA MET A 52 -9.46 -13.59 -19.07
C MET A 52 -9.97 -12.16 -19.25
N MET A 53 -11.22 -11.95 -18.89
CA MET A 53 -11.81 -10.61 -18.84
C MET A 53 -11.61 -10.00 -17.46
N PHE A 54 -11.15 -8.75 -17.44
CA PHE A 54 -10.99 -7.96 -16.22
C PHE A 54 -12.14 -6.97 -16.14
N THR A 55 -12.96 -7.10 -15.10
CA THR A 55 -14.12 -6.22 -14.90
C THR A 55 -13.99 -5.51 -13.55
N CYS A 56 -13.97 -4.19 -13.59
CA CYS A 56 -14.02 -3.34 -12.40
C CYS A 56 -15.41 -2.70 -12.32
N MET A 57 -15.91 -2.47 -11.11
CA MET A 57 -17.20 -1.82 -10.88
C MET A 57 -17.09 -0.82 -9.74
N ASP A 58 -17.78 0.29 -9.86
CA ASP A 58 -17.83 1.36 -8.85
C ASP A 58 -19.02 2.28 -9.09
N ALA A 59 -19.38 3.07 -8.06
CA ALA A 59 -20.46 4.04 -8.09
C ALA A 59 -19.94 5.50 -8.09
N ASN A 60 -20.52 6.31 -8.98
CA ASN A 60 -20.27 7.75 -9.04
C ASN A 60 -21.47 8.55 -8.51
N PHE A 61 -21.30 9.13 -7.32
CA PHE A 61 -22.32 9.95 -6.65
C PHE A 61 -22.32 11.43 -7.06
N ARG A 62 -21.42 11.86 -7.96
CA ARG A 62 -21.45 13.23 -8.52
C ARG A 62 -22.43 13.34 -9.68
N LEU A 63 -22.71 12.24 -10.38
CA LEU A 63 -23.67 12.16 -11.48
C LEU A 63 -25.09 11.98 -10.95
N LYS A 64 -25.56 12.99 -10.21
CA LYS A 64 -26.93 13.05 -9.67
C LYS A 64 -27.90 13.56 -10.74
N ASN A 65 -29.16 13.13 -10.66
CA ASN A 65 -30.22 13.68 -11.51
C ASN A 65 -31.46 14.02 -10.67
N GLN A 66 -31.94 15.25 -10.82
CA GLN A 66 -33.11 15.79 -10.14
C GLN A 66 -34.40 15.35 -10.83
N MET A 67 -35.47 15.25 -10.06
CA MET A 67 -36.79 14.88 -10.59
C MET A 67 -37.49 16.10 -11.21
N VAL A 68 -36.99 16.58 -12.35
CA VAL A 68 -37.50 17.79 -13.05
C VAL A 68 -38.49 17.52 -14.18
N SER A 69 -38.50 16.29 -14.71
CA SER A 69 -39.40 15.81 -15.77
C SER A 69 -39.61 14.29 -15.61
N ASN A 70 -40.21 13.61 -16.58
CA ASN A 70 -40.46 12.16 -16.58
C ASN A 70 -40.21 11.52 -17.96
N TRP A 71 -40.17 10.18 -18.01
CA TRP A 71 -39.86 9.41 -19.21
C TRP A 71 -40.90 9.54 -20.34
N SER A 72 -42.13 9.97 -20.05
CA SER A 72 -43.13 10.20 -21.11
C SER A 72 -42.89 11.52 -21.84
N GLN A 73 -42.38 12.53 -21.13
CA GLN A 73 -42.04 13.83 -21.70
C GLN A 73 -40.61 13.87 -22.26
N ASP A 74 -39.71 13.06 -21.72
CA ASP A 74 -38.31 12.95 -22.14
C ASP A 74 -37.88 11.47 -22.14
N PRO A 75 -38.25 10.71 -23.19
CA PRO A 75 -38.05 9.26 -23.25
C PRO A 75 -36.60 8.83 -23.57
N GLY A 76 -35.74 9.76 -23.99
CA GLY A 76 -34.40 9.46 -24.50
C GLY A 76 -34.42 8.83 -25.90
N LEU A 77 -33.37 9.04 -26.67
CA LEU A 77 -33.31 8.63 -28.09
C LEU A 77 -32.67 7.26 -28.29
N GLY A 78 -31.82 6.81 -27.37
CA GLY A 78 -31.03 5.59 -27.54
C GLY A 78 -30.88 4.73 -26.29
N ILE A 79 -31.80 4.83 -25.33
CA ILE A 79 -31.70 4.15 -24.04
C ILE A 79 -31.51 2.64 -24.24
N GLY A 80 -30.44 2.11 -23.65
CA GLY A 80 -30.12 0.69 -23.74
C GLY A 80 -29.37 0.29 -25.02
N LEU A 81 -29.21 1.18 -26.00
CA LEU A 81 -28.51 0.85 -27.25
C LEU A 81 -26.99 0.96 -27.14
N SER A 82 -26.45 1.62 -26.10
CA SER A 82 -25.01 1.86 -25.92
C SER A 82 -24.51 1.44 -24.52
N TYR A 83 -24.15 2.38 -23.64
CA TYR A 83 -23.52 2.07 -22.33
C TYR A 83 -24.55 1.96 -21.21
N MET A 84 -25.62 2.75 -21.26
CA MET A 84 -26.71 2.64 -20.30
C MET A 84 -27.43 1.29 -20.43
N VAL A 85 -27.86 0.70 -19.31
CA VAL A 85 -28.70 -0.50 -19.30
C VAL A 85 -30.11 -0.21 -19.84
N PRO A 86 -30.78 -1.18 -20.49
CA PRO A 86 -32.19 -1.04 -20.83
C PRO A 86 -33.05 -0.75 -19.59
N ARG A 87 -33.83 0.33 -19.65
CA ARG A 87 -34.54 0.88 -18.49
C ARG A 87 -35.54 -0.08 -17.86
N GLU A 88 -36.50 -0.58 -18.65
CA GLU A 88 -37.65 -1.29 -18.07
C GLU A 88 -37.26 -2.60 -17.36
N PRO A 89 -36.41 -3.47 -17.94
CA PRO A 89 -35.96 -4.68 -17.24
C PRO A 89 -35.13 -4.35 -15.99
N TYR A 90 -34.32 -3.29 -16.04
CA TYR A 90 -33.52 -2.83 -14.90
C TYR A 90 -34.38 -2.30 -13.75
N GLU A 91 -35.29 -1.36 -14.03
CA GLU A 91 -36.18 -0.78 -13.03
C GLU A 91 -37.07 -1.87 -12.40
N LYS A 92 -37.60 -2.80 -13.21
CA LYS A 92 -38.38 -3.95 -12.72
C LYS A 92 -37.56 -4.83 -11.75
N TYR A 93 -36.31 -5.13 -12.10
CA TYR A 93 -35.44 -5.93 -11.24
C TYR A 93 -35.13 -5.21 -9.92
N VAL A 94 -34.70 -3.95 -9.98
CA VAL A 94 -34.37 -3.16 -8.78
C VAL A 94 -35.57 -3.02 -7.85
N LEU A 95 -36.78 -2.81 -8.40
CA LEU A 95 -38.02 -2.77 -7.64
C LEU A 95 -38.35 -4.11 -6.98
N SER A 96 -38.12 -5.24 -7.67
CA SER A 96 -38.34 -6.57 -7.09
C SER A 96 -37.43 -6.89 -5.89
N ARG A 97 -36.34 -6.12 -5.74
CA ARG A 97 -35.35 -6.22 -4.65
C ARG A 97 -35.45 -5.07 -3.65
N ALA A 98 -36.56 -4.32 -3.65
CA ALA A 98 -36.71 -3.13 -2.80
C ALA A 98 -36.69 -3.45 -1.29
N SER A 99 -37.09 -4.66 -0.89
CA SER A 99 -37.10 -5.14 0.50
C SER A 99 -35.76 -5.69 1.00
N ASP A 100 -34.80 -5.91 0.10
CA ASP A 100 -33.53 -6.53 0.47
C ASP A 100 -32.68 -5.53 1.28
N GLY A 101 -32.17 -5.98 2.43
CA GLY A 101 -31.31 -5.18 3.30
C GLY A 101 -29.90 -5.02 2.72
N ASP A 102 -29.31 -3.82 2.89
CA ASP A 102 -27.92 -3.57 2.50
C ASP A 102 -26.95 -4.12 3.56
N LEU A 103 -26.33 -5.27 3.28
CA LEU A 103 -25.28 -5.86 4.11
C LEU A 103 -23.92 -5.25 3.75
N SER A 104 -23.50 -4.15 4.39
CA SER A 104 -22.10 -3.68 4.27
C SER A 104 -21.34 -3.95 5.55
N THR A 105 -20.29 -4.78 5.50
CA THR A 105 -19.37 -5.08 6.63
C THR A 105 -18.13 -4.18 6.66
N CYS A 106 -17.97 -3.25 5.70
CA CYS A 106 -16.80 -2.38 5.60
C CYS A 106 -17.01 -1.06 6.36
N VAL A 107 -16.37 -0.93 7.54
CA VAL A 107 -16.52 0.20 8.47
C VAL A 107 -16.14 1.56 7.85
N GLY A 108 -15.15 1.61 6.96
CA GLY A 108 -14.71 2.85 6.30
C GLY A 108 -15.67 3.38 5.23
N LEU A 109 -16.33 2.48 4.48
CA LEU A 109 -17.32 2.81 3.45
C LEU A 109 -18.70 3.12 4.04
N GLN A 110 -19.04 2.58 5.21
CA GLN A 110 -20.31 2.87 5.91
C GLN A 110 -20.49 4.36 6.23
N ALA A 111 -19.41 5.09 6.56
CA ALA A 111 -19.47 6.53 6.85
C ALA A 111 -19.76 7.34 5.57
N LEU A 112 -19.12 7.00 4.45
CA LEU A 112 -19.37 7.62 3.13
C LEU A 112 -20.77 7.27 2.58
N ALA A 113 -21.20 6.01 2.72
CA ALA A 113 -22.53 5.55 2.33
C ALA A 113 -23.62 6.30 3.11
N LYS A 114 -23.48 6.43 4.45
CA LYS A 114 -24.42 7.21 5.29
C LYS A 114 -24.46 8.69 4.91
N ALA A 115 -23.31 9.31 4.61
CA ALA A 115 -23.27 10.72 4.18
C ALA A 115 -23.94 10.93 2.81
N ASN A 116 -23.76 10.00 1.86
CA ASN A 116 -24.33 10.08 0.52
C ASN A 116 -25.84 9.79 0.49
N THR A 117 -26.39 9.05 1.46
CA THR A 117 -27.84 8.80 1.58
C THR A 117 -28.65 9.91 2.27
N LYS A 118 -28.00 10.88 2.92
CA LYS A 118 -28.68 11.92 3.74
C LYS A 118 -29.45 12.97 2.92
N PHE A 119 -29.25 13.07 1.60
CA PHE A 119 -29.80 14.14 0.75
C PHE A 119 -30.50 13.62 -0.52
N ASN A 120 -31.42 12.65 -0.37
CA ASN A 120 -32.08 12.00 -1.51
C ASN A 120 -33.41 12.65 -1.94
N VAL A 121 -33.95 13.59 -1.16
CA VAL A 121 -35.25 14.22 -1.46
C VAL A 121 -35.14 15.10 -2.72
N GLY A 122 -36.05 14.90 -3.68
CA GLY A 122 -36.07 15.63 -4.95
C GLY A 122 -35.13 15.08 -6.05
N LEU A 123 -34.42 13.97 -5.78
CA LEU A 123 -33.59 13.28 -6.77
C LEU A 123 -34.32 12.10 -7.41
N ARG A 124 -34.18 11.96 -8.72
CA ARG A 124 -34.52 10.74 -9.46
C ARG A 124 -33.42 9.69 -9.30
N SER A 125 -32.16 10.14 -9.33
CA SER A 125 -30.99 9.29 -9.15
C SER A 125 -29.96 9.97 -8.26
N THR A 126 -29.41 9.20 -7.34
CA THR A 126 -28.36 9.61 -6.39
C THR A 126 -26.95 9.52 -6.98
N GLY A 127 -26.81 8.87 -8.12
CA GLY A 127 -25.55 8.63 -8.82
C GLY A 127 -25.72 7.69 -10.00
N VAL A 128 -24.62 7.16 -10.51
CA VAL A 128 -24.61 6.06 -11.49
C VAL A 128 -23.60 4.98 -11.06
N GLY A 129 -23.96 3.71 -11.22
CA GLY A 129 -23.05 2.58 -11.12
C GLY A 129 -22.50 2.25 -12.50
N GLY A 130 -21.22 1.89 -12.57
CA GLY A 130 -20.54 1.57 -13.83
C GLY A 130 -19.71 0.29 -13.75
N ALA A 131 -19.60 -0.41 -14.87
CA ALA A 131 -18.73 -1.56 -15.09
C ALA A 131 -17.76 -1.29 -16.25
N PHE A 132 -16.49 -1.61 -16.02
CA PHE A 132 -15.38 -1.19 -16.88
C PHE A 132 -14.43 -2.33 -17.17
N CYS A 133 -13.78 -2.27 -18.33
CA CYS A 133 -12.62 -3.10 -18.60
C CYS A 133 -11.43 -2.66 -17.74
N GLY A 134 -10.98 -3.55 -16.86
CA GLY A 134 -9.83 -3.33 -15.97
C GLY A 134 -8.48 -3.15 -16.68
N ARG A 135 -8.39 -3.45 -17.98
CA ARG A 135 -7.14 -3.36 -18.78
C ARG A 135 -7.06 -2.06 -19.59
N SER A 136 -8.15 -1.70 -20.27
CA SER A 136 -8.18 -0.60 -21.26
C SER A 136 -8.87 0.67 -20.75
N GLU A 137 -9.45 0.63 -19.56
CA GLU A 137 -10.24 1.73 -19.00
C GLU A 137 -11.47 2.10 -19.84
N MET A 138 -11.95 1.17 -20.65
CA MET A 138 -13.16 1.36 -21.46
C MET A 138 -14.41 0.94 -20.69
N ILE A 139 -15.48 1.71 -20.82
CA ILE A 139 -16.80 1.38 -20.27
C ILE A 139 -17.38 0.21 -21.07
N LEU A 140 -17.97 -0.77 -20.36
CA LEU A 140 -18.54 -1.96 -21.01
C LEU A 140 -19.95 -1.65 -21.57
N PRO A 141 -20.35 -2.29 -22.69
CA PRO A 141 -21.70 -2.14 -23.25
C PRO A 141 -22.78 -2.53 -22.23
N ASN A 142 -23.86 -1.74 -22.15
CA ASN A 142 -24.89 -1.84 -21.11
C ASN A 142 -24.32 -2.00 -19.69
N GLY A 143 -23.16 -1.41 -19.42
CA GLY A 143 -22.43 -1.49 -18.16
C GLY A 143 -22.66 -0.29 -17.25
N VAL A 144 -23.64 0.57 -17.51
CA VAL A 144 -23.94 1.74 -16.66
C VAL A 144 -25.41 1.79 -16.28
N GLY A 145 -25.70 2.02 -14.99
CA GLY A 145 -27.06 2.08 -14.46
C GLY A 145 -27.26 3.21 -13.45
N ALA A 146 -28.42 3.85 -13.49
CA ALA A 146 -28.78 4.90 -12.52
C ALA A 146 -29.02 4.29 -11.13
N LEU A 147 -28.58 4.97 -10.07
CA LEU A 147 -28.69 4.56 -8.67
C LEU A 147 -29.86 5.27 -7.99
N GLN A 148 -31.00 4.58 -7.82
CA GLN A 148 -32.20 5.19 -7.21
C GLN A 148 -31.98 5.61 -5.76
N LYS A 149 -31.21 4.85 -4.98
CA LYS A 149 -30.96 5.14 -3.56
C LYS A 149 -29.61 4.58 -3.11
N GLY A 150 -28.55 5.33 -3.37
CA GLY A 150 -27.20 4.89 -3.06
C GLY A 150 -26.75 3.69 -3.90
N GLU A 151 -25.58 3.16 -3.57
CA GLU A 151 -25.04 1.95 -4.19
C GLU A 151 -25.61 0.70 -3.51
N ARG A 152 -26.75 0.21 -4.00
CA ARG A 152 -27.35 -1.05 -3.53
C ARG A 152 -26.85 -2.21 -4.36
N TYR A 153 -26.76 -3.40 -3.74
CA TYR A 153 -26.39 -4.63 -4.44
C TYR A 153 -27.26 -4.90 -5.66
N ALA A 154 -28.58 -4.72 -5.56
CA ALA A 154 -29.49 -4.92 -6.69
C ALA A 154 -29.13 -4.05 -7.92
N ASN A 155 -28.66 -2.82 -7.72
CA ASN A 155 -28.24 -1.96 -8.81
C ASN A 155 -26.95 -2.49 -9.43
N MET A 156 -25.93 -2.71 -8.59
CA MET A 156 -24.58 -3.06 -9.01
C MET A 156 -24.49 -4.47 -9.62
N ASP A 157 -25.21 -5.44 -9.06
CA ASP A 157 -25.29 -6.82 -9.57
C ASP A 157 -25.92 -6.86 -10.97
N TYR A 158 -26.99 -6.09 -11.20
CA TYR A 158 -27.63 -6.01 -12.51
C TYR A 158 -26.69 -5.37 -13.53
N VAL A 159 -26.05 -4.26 -13.17
CA VAL A 159 -25.08 -3.57 -14.04
C VAL A 159 -23.92 -4.52 -14.40
N PHE A 160 -23.38 -5.23 -13.42
CA PHE A 160 -22.31 -6.20 -13.63
C PHE A 160 -22.77 -7.36 -14.53
N ALA A 161 -23.90 -8.00 -14.22
CA ALA A 161 -24.46 -9.09 -15.00
C ALA A 161 -24.76 -8.69 -16.45
N SER A 162 -25.28 -7.48 -16.65
CA SER A 162 -25.51 -6.91 -17.97
C SER A 162 -24.20 -6.73 -18.76
N ALA A 163 -23.16 -6.20 -18.12
CA ALA A 163 -21.86 -5.96 -18.73
C ALA A 163 -21.12 -7.26 -19.13
N ILE A 164 -21.25 -8.33 -18.33
CA ILE A 164 -20.59 -9.62 -18.60
C ILE A 164 -21.45 -10.59 -19.40
N ARG A 165 -22.64 -10.20 -19.86
CA ARG A 165 -23.57 -11.06 -20.63
C ARG A 165 -22.92 -11.68 -21.88
N SER A 166 -21.91 -11.02 -22.44
CA SER A 166 -21.17 -11.50 -23.62
C SER A 166 -20.01 -12.46 -23.31
N ALA A 167 -19.75 -12.75 -22.03
CA ALA A 167 -18.69 -13.67 -21.63
C ALA A 167 -19.03 -15.12 -22.03
N ALA A 168 -18.10 -15.79 -22.70
CA ALA A 168 -18.32 -17.14 -23.23
C ALA A 168 -18.33 -18.23 -22.16
N GLN A 169 -17.58 -18.03 -21.07
CA GLN A 169 -17.49 -18.93 -19.91
C GLN A 169 -17.43 -18.08 -18.64
N LEU A 170 -18.11 -18.54 -17.58
CA LEU A 170 -18.19 -17.82 -16.31
C LEU A 170 -17.42 -18.57 -15.22
N CYS A 171 -16.20 -18.11 -14.94
CA CYS A 171 -15.47 -18.40 -13.72
C CYS A 171 -15.05 -17.05 -13.13
N LEU A 172 -15.60 -16.70 -11.97
CA LEU A 172 -15.39 -15.39 -11.34
C LEU A 172 -14.31 -15.50 -10.26
N ILE A 173 -13.29 -14.66 -10.38
CA ILE A 173 -12.21 -14.52 -9.40
C ILE A 173 -12.39 -13.17 -8.70
N PRO A 174 -12.78 -13.13 -7.40
CA PRO A 174 -12.88 -11.88 -6.66
C PRO A 174 -11.48 -11.32 -6.39
N ALA A 175 -11.34 -10.00 -6.50
CA ALA A 175 -10.08 -9.30 -6.25
C ALA A 175 -10.33 -7.94 -5.59
N ILE A 176 -9.39 -7.51 -4.75
CA ILE A 176 -9.39 -6.18 -4.14
C ILE A 176 -8.41 -5.28 -4.91
N PRO A 177 -8.85 -4.11 -5.42
CA PRO A 177 -7.98 -3.12 -6.04
C PRO A 177 -6.86 -2.64 -5.09
N LYS A 178 -5.68 -2.32 -5.63
CA LYS A 178 -4.45 -2.07 -4.83
C LYS A 178 -4.53 -0.87 -3.89
N LEU A 179 -5.24 0.20 -4.26
CA LEU A 179 -5.45 1.39 -3.44
C LEU A 179 -6.41 1.11 -2.28
N HIS A 180 -7.34 0.17 -2.48
CA HIS A 180 -8.38 -0.20 -1.54
C HIS A 180 -7.92 -1.27 -0.54
N GLU A 181 -6.92 -2.10 -0.89
CA GLU A 181 -6.35 -3.13 -0.01
C GLU A 181 -6.05 -2.65 1.43
N PRO A 182 -5.45 -1.45 1.67
CA PRO A 182 -5.21 -0.95 3.01
C PRO A 182 -6.46 -0.53 3.80
N MET A 183 -7.60 -0.32 3.13
CA MET A 183 -8.87 0.15 3.72
C MET A 183 -9.77 -0.98 4.20
N HIS A 184 -9.51 -2.22 3.81
CA HIS A 184 -10.21 -3.39 4.31
C HIS A 184 -9.55 -3.91 5.62
N GLY A 185 -10.24 -4.73 6.42
CA GLY A 185 -9.68 -5.30 7.67
C GLY A 185 -8.69 -6.44 7.42
N LYS A 186 -7.41 -6.29 7.79
CA LYS A 186 -6.24 -7.13 7.41
C LYS A 186 -6.36 -8.67 7.44
N ALA A 187 -7.38 -9.28 8.03
CA ALA A 187 -7.49 -10.74 8.09
C ALA A 187 -7.85 -11.34 6.71
N ASN A 188 -7.04 -12.29 6.22
CA ASN A 188 -7.25 -13.07 5.00
C ASN A 188 -7.30 -12.29 3.67
N HIS A 189 -6.79 -11.06 3.66
CA HIS A 189 -6.74 -10.24 2.44
C HIS A 189 -5.84 -10.77 1.34
N GLU A 190 -4.79 -11.50 1.72
CA GLU A 190 -3.81 -11.99 0.77
C GLU A 190 -4.44 -12.93 -0.28
N GLY A 191 -5.59 -13.55 0.05
CA GLY A 191 -6.38 -14.32 -0.91
C GLY A 191 -6.94 -13.49 -2.06
N TYR A 192 -7.28 -12.22 -1.80
CA TYR A 192 -7.90 -11.31 -2.78
C TYR A 192 -6.91 -10.28 -3.35
N SER A 193 -5.64 -10.31 -2.96
CA SER A 193 -4.64 -9.34 -3.38
C SER A 193 -4.21 -9.57 -4.84
N LEU A 194 -4.34 -8.54 -5.67
CA LEU A 194 -3.86 -8.54 -7.07
C LEU A 194 -2.36 -8.81 -7.21
N ASN A 195 -1.59 -8.69 -6.12
CA ASN A 195 -0.18 -9.04 -6.12
C ASN A 195 0.05 -10.56 -6.19
N PHE A 196 -0.93 -11.37 -5.78
CA PHE A 196 -0.81 -12.81 -5.61
C PHE A 196 -1.77 -13.62 -6.51
N ILE A 197 -2.85 -13.01 -7.01
CA ILE A 197 -3.75 -13.65 -7.98
C ILE A 197 -3.01 -13.95 -9.28
N ARG A 198 -3.14 -15.18 -9.79
CA ARG A 198 -2.52 -15.60 -11.05
C ARG A 198 -3.19 -14.96 -12.25
N GLY A 199 -2.37 -14.59 -13.24
CA GLY A 199 -2.87 -14.15 -14.54
C GLY A 199 -3.31 -12.69 -14.62
N VAL A 200 -3.26 -11.94 -13.50
CA VAL A 200 -3.62 -10.51 -13.51
C VAL A 200 -2.47 -9.57 -13.88
N GLY A 201 -1.27 -10.11 -14.09
CA GLY A 201 -0.11 -9.31 -14.43
C GLY A 201 0.20 -8.24 -13.37
N LYS A 202 0.48 -7.02 -13.80
CA LYS A 202 0.74 -5.87 -12.92
C LYS A 202 -0.45 -4.92 -12.78
N SER A 203 -1.63 -5.31 -13.24
CA SER A 203 -2.85 -4.52 -13.13
C SER A 203 -3.12 -4.04 -11.69
N ASP A 204 -3.61 -2.81 -11.57
CA ASP A 204 -4.02 -2.19 -10.30
C ASP A 204 -5.53 -2.29 -10.06
N LEU A 205 -6.30 -2.39 -11.16
CA LEU A 205 -7.76 -2.38 -11.22
C LEU A 205 -8.43 -1.14 -10.64
N GLU A 206 -7.68 -0.04 -10.49
CA GLU A 206 -8.15 1.31 -10.11
C GLU A 206 -8.69 2.08 -11.34
N VAL A 207 -9.37 1.35 -12.21
CA VAL A 207 -9.94 1.90 -13.46
C VAL A 207 -11.10 2.84 -13.19
N PRO A 208 -12.08 2.49 -12.32
CA PRO A 208 -13.25 3.34 -12.15
C PRO A 208 -12.91 4.76 -11.71
N GLU A 209 -11.92 4.95 -10.83
CA GLU A 209 -11.48 6.24 -10.33
C GLU A 209 -10.98 7.15 -11.46
N ARG A 210 -10.25 6.56 -12.43
CA ARG A 210 -9.75 7.26 -13.62
C ARG A 210 -10.89 7.64 -14.56
N VAL A 211 -11.83 6.74 -14.79
CA VAL A 211 -13.00 7.00 -15.65
C VAL A 211 -13.88 8.08 -15.03
N TRP A 212 -14.22 7.95 -13.74
CA TRP A 212 -15.04 8.91 -13.02
C TRP A 212 -14.39 10.27 -12.88
N GLY A 213 -13.07 10.34 -12.66
CA GLY A 213 -12.32 11.58 -12.63
C GLY A 213 -12.62 12.50 -13.82
N SER A 214 -12.68 11.93 -15.03
CA SER A 214 -12.98 12.67 -16.26
C SER A 214 -14.47 12.98 -16.46
N HIS A 215 -15.39 12.14 -15.97
CA HIS A 215 -16.84 12.33 -16.16
C HIS A 215 -17.49 13.17 -15.05
N ASN A 216 -16.80 13.40 -13.93
CA ASN A 216 -17.32 14.20 -12.81
C ASN A 216 -17.74 15.61 -13.19
N ILE A 217 -17.17 16.18 -14.26
CA ILE A 217 -17.55 17.49 -14.80
C ILE A 217 -19.00 17.53 -15.31
N LEU A 218 -19.56 16.38 -15.69
CA LEU A 218 -20.94 16.30 -16.18
C LEU A 218 -21.96 16.51 -15.07
N GLY A 219 -21.58 16.22 -13.82
CA GLY A 219 -22.51 16.13 -12.68
C GLY A 219 -23.42 17.35 -12.54
N ASN A 220 -22.88 18.57 -12.64
CA ASN A 220 -23.71 19.79 -12.56
C ASN A 220 -24.53 20.04 -13.83
N SER A 221 -23.98 19.76 -15.01
CA SER A 221 -24.64 20.02 -16.30
C SER A 221 -25.82 19.09 -16.58
N THR A 222 -25.76 17.84 -16.10
CA THR A 222 -26.81 16.84 -16.28
C THR A 222 -27.80 16.79 -15.11
N LYS A 223 -27.51 17.53 -14.02
CA LYS A 223 -28.27 17.46 -12.77
C LYS A 223 -29.73 17.82 -12.95
N THR A 224 -30.00 18.86 -13.73
CA THR A 224 -31.33 19.44 -13.97
C THR A 224 -31.90 19.04 -15.34
N GLN A 225 -31.30 18.04 -16.01
CA GLN A 225 -31.83 17.53 -17.27
C GLN A 225 -32.96 16.54 -17.01
N GLY A 226 -33.88 16.43 -17.97
CA GLY A 226 -34.84 15.33 -17.99
C GLY A 226 -34.13 13.96 -18.05
N PRO A 227 -34.84 12.88 -17.70
CA PRO A 227 -34.23 11.56 -17.56
C PRO A 227 -33.67 10.97 -18.86
N GLY A 228 -34.34 11.19 -20.00
CA GLY A 228 -33.91 10.71 -21.31
C GLY A 228 -32.69 11.46 -21.83
N SER A 229 -32.81 12.78 -21.87
CA SER A 229 -31.75 13.69 -22.31
C SER A 229 -30.47 13.51 -21.48
N CYS A 230 -30.61 13.31 -20.16
CA CYS A 230 -29.48 13.04 -19.26
C CYS A 230 -28.72 11.76 -19.65
N GLN A 231 -29.45 10.67 -19.96
CA GLN A 231 -28.82 9.41 -20.38
C GLN A 231 -28.18 9.50 -21.76
N ASP A 232 -28.80 10.20 -22.70
CA ASP A 232 -28.23 10.42 -24.04
C ASP A 232 -26.89 11.18 -23.93
N VAL A 233 -26.80 12.21 -23.08
CA VAL A 233 -25.54 12.92 -22.79
C VAL A 233 -24.49 11.99 -22.19
N TYR A 234 -24.87 11.12 -21.24
CA TYR A 234 -23.94 10.14 -20.69
C TYR A 234 -23.40 9.19 -21.75
N ASP A 235 -24.28 8.61 -22.59
CA ASP A 235 -23.86 7.71 -23.66
C ASP A 235 -22.91 8.39 -24.65
N ASP A 236 -23.16 9.65 -25.03
CA ASP A 236 -22.27 10.40 -25.93
C ASP A 236 -20.89 10.64 -25.31
N HIS A 237 -20.82 11.02 -24.03
CA HIS A 237 -19.55 11.22 -23.33
C HIS A 237 -18.78 9.92 -23.10
N PHE A 238 -19.47 8.84 -22.72
CA PHE A 238 -18.88 7.51 -22.59
C PHE A 238 -18.38 6.98 -23.94
N SER A 239 -19.11 7.26 -25.02
CA SER A 239 -18.71 6.91 -26.38
C SER A 239 -17.42 7.64 -26.78
N PHE A 240 -17.35 8.93 -26.52
CA PHE A 240 -16.15 9.72 -26.77
C PHE A 240 -14.95 9.23 -25.94
N TRP A 241 -15.15 8.91 -24.67
CA TRP A 241 -14.11 8.33 -23.82
C TRP A 241 -13.58 7.02 -24.39
N ASN A 242 -14.46 6.08 -24.72
CA ASN A 242 -14.06 4.80 -25.29
C ASN A 242 -13.36 4.97 -26.65
N TRP A 243 -13.81 5.90 -27.49
CA TRP A 243 -13.14 6.23 -28.74
C TRP A 243 -11.71 6.74 -28.52
N LEU A 244 -11.49 7.64 -27.56
CA LEU A 244 -10.15 8.11 -27.19
C LEU A 244 -9.25 6.96 -26.69
N LYS A 245 -9.79 6.08 -25.85
CA LYS A 245 -9.06 4.88 -25.38
C LYS A 245 -8.70 3.97 -26.53
N TYR A 246 -9.63 3.74 -27.45
CA TYR A 246 -9.42 2.92 -28.64
C TYR A 246 -8.30 3.48 -29.51
N GLN A 247 -8.36 4.77 -29.86
CA GLN A 247 -7.34 5.45 -30.68
C GLN A 247 -5.96 5.46 -30.00
N GLY A 248 -5.92 5.67 -28.69
CA GLY A 248 -4.68 5.72 -27.90
C GLY A 248 -4.09 4.37 -27.53
N LEU A 249 -4.79 3.26 -27.78
CA LEU A 249 -4.46 1.96 -27.22
C LEU A 249 -3.08 1.47 -27.65
N GLY A 250 -2.76 1.51 -28.94
CA GLY A 250 -1.48 1.01 -29.46
C GLY A 250 -0.26 1.75 -28.87
N LYS A 251 -0.35 3.08 -28.73
CA LYS A 251 0.69 3.89 -28.08
C LYS A 251 0.84 3.51 -26.60
N THR A 252 -0.28 3.34 -25.91
CA THR A 252 -0.31 2.98 -24.48
C THR A 252 0.27 1.58 -24.25
N LEU A 253 -0.11 0.59 -25.06
CA LEU A 253 0.40 -0.78 -24.98
C LEU A 253 1.90 -0.83 -25.23
N LYS A 254 2.41 -0.16 -26.26
CA LYS A 254 3.87 -0.12 -26.53
C LYS A 254 4.67 0.48 -25.36
N GLN A 255 4.17 1.55 -24.76
CA GLN A 255 4.81 2.18 -23.59
C GLN A 255 4.80 1.25 -22.38
N ARG A 256 3.65 0.62 -22.09
CA ARG A 256 3.51 -0.35 -20.99
C ARG A 256 4.39 -1.57 -21.22
N TYR A 257 4.47 -2.09 -22.45
CA TYR A 257 5.27 -3.27 -22.81
C TYR A 257 6.75 -3.03 -22.54
N ASN A 258 7.30 -1.91 -23.00
CA ASN A 258 8.70 -1.56 -22.76
C ASN A 258 9.03 -1.47 -21.26
N ALA A 259 8.12 -0.87 -20.47
CA ALA A 259 8.27 -0.79 -19.02
C ALA A 259 8.17 -2.19 -18.36
N ALA A 260 7.22 -3.01 -18.81
CA ALA A 260 7.00 -4.37 -18.30
C ALA A 260 8.20 -5.28 -18.55
N VAL A 261 8.83 -5.21 -19.74
CA VAL A 261 10.04 -5.99 -20.06
C VAL A 261 11.20 -5.60 -19.13
N ALA A 262 11.43 -4.30 -18.93
CA ALA A 262 12.47 -3.82 -18.04
C ALA A 262 12.23 -4.28 -16.60
N GLU A 263 10.99 -4.16 -16.12
CA GLU A 263 10.59 -4.57 -14.77
C GLU A 263 10.70 -6.10 -14.59
N ARG A 264 10.23 -6.89 -15.56
CA ARG A 264 10.34 -8.35 -15.56
C ARG A 264 11.79 -8.79 -15.41
N ASN A 265 12.71 -8.20 -16.16
CA ASN A 265 14.12 -8.54 -16.08
C ASN A 265 14.68 -8.23 -14.67
N ILE A 266 14.36 -7.07 -14.09
CA ILE A 266 14.79 -6.71 -12.73
C ILE A 266 14.26 -7.71 -11.69
N GLN A 267 12.97 -8.02 -11.75
CA GLN A 267 12.35 -8.94 -10.79
C GLN A 267 12.90 -10.37 -10.96
N SER A 268 13.09 -10.83 -12.19
CA SER A 268 13.61 -12.17 -12.50
C SER A 268 15.04 -12.34 -11.97
N GLU A 269 15.90 -11.35 -12.19
CA GLU A 269 17.26 -11.34 -11.66
C GLU A 269 17.28 -11.32 -10.14
N GLY A 270 16.44 -10.48 -9.52
CA GLY A 270 16.31 -10.41 -8.06
C GLY A 270 15.85 -11.74 -7.45
N HIS A 271 14.82 -12.37 -8.03
CA HIS A 271 14.32 -13.66 -7.55
C HIS A 271 15.31 -14.80 -7.79
N ARG A 272 15.94 -14.88 -8.97
CA ARG A 272 16.98 -15.89 -9.25
C ARG A 272 18.12 -15.80 -8.25
N GLY A 273 18.56 -14.58 -7.96
CA GLY A 273 19.57 -14.29 -6.94
C GLY A 273 19.16 -14.76 -5.55
N LEU A 274 17.91 -14.48 -5.17
CA LEU A 274 17.32 -14.92 -3.90
C LEU A 274 17.25 -16.45 -3.81
N THR A 275 16.69 -17.10 -4.83
CA THR A 275 16.51 -18.56 -4.88
C THR A 275 17.85 -19.30 -4.84
N GLN A 276 18.87 -18.84 -5.55
CA GLN A 276 20.22 -19.45 -5.51
C GLN A 276 20.94 -19.30 -4.16
N SER A 277 20.44 -18.44 -3.27
CA SER A 277 21.02 -18.23 -1.94
C SER A 277 20.39 -19.09 -0.84
N LEU A 278 19.34 -19.84 -1.17
CA LEU A 278 18.54 -20.64 -0.25
C LEU A 278 18.82 -22.14 -0.43
N ASP A 279 18.51 -22.94 0.58
CA ASP A 279 18.57 -24.40 0.47
C ASP A 279 17.58 -24.88 -0.61
N PRO A 280 18.04 -25.60 -1.66
CA PRO A 280 17.17 -26.14 -2.70
C PRO A 280 16.00 -26.97 -2.17
N ARG A 281 16.17 -27.68 -1.04
CA ARG A 281 15.10 -28.50 -0.45
C ARG A 281 13.98 -27.62 0.12
N LEU A 282 14.32 -26.56 0.84
CA LEU A 282 13.34 -25.60 1.38
C LEU A 282 12.62 -24.87 0.25
N VAL A 283 13.36 -24.44 -0.77
CA VAL A 283 12.79 -23.81 -1.98
C VAL A 283 11.76 -24.72 -2.65
N ALA A 284 12.06 -26.03 -2.80
CA ALA A 284 11.13 -26.98 -3.40
C ALA A 284 9.83 -27.11 -2.58
N THR A 285 9.93 -27.18 -1.25
CA THR A 285 8.76 -27.21 -0.37
C THR A 285 7.94 -25.92 -0.48
N TRP A 286 8.59 -24.76 -0.52
CA TRP A 286 7.90 -23.48 -0.64
C TRP A 286 7.26 -23.29 -2.03
N GLU A 287 7.90 -23.77 -3.09
CA GLU A 287 7.35 -23.77 -4.45
C GLU A 287 6.06 -24.59 -4.50
N ALA A 288 6.05 -25.80 -3.93
CA ALA A 288 4.85 -26.64 -3.84
C ALA A 288 3.72 -25.93 -3.08
N LEU A 289 4.01 -25.33 -1.93
CA LEU A 289 3.04 -24.53 -1.17
C LEU A 289 2.45 -23.37 -1.99
N CYS A 290 3.28 -22.68 -2.80
CA CYS A 290 2.80 -21.60 -3.65
C CYS A 290 1.90 -22.10 -4.78
N ILE A 291 2.25 -23.22 -5.42
CA ILE A 291 1.46 -23.82 -6.49
C ILE A 291 0.10 -24.28 -5.94
N GLU A 292 0.09 -25.00 -4.82
CA GLU A 292 -1.14 -25.47 -4.18
C GLU A 292 -2.07 -24.31 -3.80
N TRP A 293 -1.51 -23.21 -3.31
CA TRP A 293 -2.26 -21.99 -3.01
C TRP A 293 -2.80 -21.33 -4.28
N GLU A 294 -2.02 -21.25 -5.36
CA GLU A 294 -2.41 -20.61 -6.62
C GLU A 294 -3.52 -21.39 -7.36
N GLU A 295 -3.51 -22.72 -7.30
CA GLU A 295 -4.49 -23.60 -7.95
C GLU A 295 -5.83 -23.72 -7.22
N GLU A 296 -5.88 -23.33 -5.94
CA GLU A 296 -7.12 -23.39 -5.15
C GLU A 296 -8.16 -22.37 -5.65
N VAL A 297 -9.40 -22.85 -5.86
CA VAL A 297 -10.56 -22.01 -6.19
C VAL A 297 -11.02 -21.24 -4.94
N PHE A 298 -11.64 -20.08 -5.13
CA PHE A 298 -12.15 -19.27 -4.02
C PHE A 298 -13.38 -19.93 -3.36
N PRO A 299 -13.54 -19.78 -2.03
CA PRO A 299 -12.65 -19.10 -1.09
C PRO A 299 -11.39 -19.93 -0.78
N LYS A 300 -10.24 -19.26 -0.62
CA LYS A 300 -8.98 -19.94 -0.29
C LYS A 300 -8.96 -20.39 1.16
N THR A 301 -8.71 -21.68 1.38
CA THR A 301 -8.68 -22.34 2.70
C THR A 301 -7.35 -23.00 3.01
N ARG A 302 -6.48 -23.22 2.01
CA ARG A 302 -5.15 -23.82 2.19
C ARG A 302 -4.22 -22.90 2.96
N THR A 303 -3.06 -23.43 3.35
CA THR A 303 -2.03 -22.65 4.06
C THR A 303 -1.54 -21.50 3.20
N ASN A 304 -1.65 -20.27 3.72
CA ASN A 304 -1.21 -19.08 3.02
C ASN A 304 0.33 -18.94 3.06
N PRO A 305 1.02 -19.06 1.92
CA PRO A 305 2.49 -18.99 1.88
C PRO A 305 3.01 -17.58 2.18
N PHE A 306 2.18 -16.55 2.02
CA PHE A 306 2.53 -15.14 2.22
C PHE A 306 2.35 -14.66 3.67
N HIS A 307 1.59 -15.40 4.47
CA HIS A 307 1.30 -15.04 5.85
C HIS A 307 2.52 -15.27 6.78
N THR A 308 2.67 -14.39 7.75
CA THR A 308 3.67 -14.48 8.83
C THR A 308 2.97 -14.19 10.16
N SER A 309 3.05 -15.09 11.13
CA SER A 309 2.47 -14.84 12.45
C SER A 309 3.29 -13.79 13.18
N ALA A 310 2.69 -12.64 13.52
CA ALA A 310 3.31 -11.71 14.45
C ALA A 310 3.13 -12.26 15.88
N LYS A 311 4.24 -12.54 16.59
CA LYS A 311 4.22 -13.10 17.95
C LYS A 311 4.05 -12.04 19.05
N SER A 312 4.09 -10.75 18.71
CA SER A 312 3.93 -9.63 19.66
C SER A 312 2.89 -8.63 19.21
N LEU A 313 2.23 -7.98 20.17
CA LEU A 313 1.30 -6.88 19.93
C LEU A 313 2.01 -5.74 19.20
N THR A 314 1.57 -5.47 17.97
CA THR A 314 2.05 -4.35 17.14
C THR A 314 1.57 -3.01 17.72
N GLU A 315 2.24 -1.92 17.36
CA GLU A 315 1.80 -0.55 17.74
C GLU A 315 0.33 -0.31 17.36
N ALA A 316 -0.13 -0.88 16.24
CA ALA A 316 -1.52 -0.80 15.80
C ALA A 316 -2.51 -1.62 16.66
N GLN A 317 -2.09 -2.78 17.18
CA GLN A 317 -2.91 -3.60 18.07
C GLN A 317 -3.04 -2.93 19.45
N VAL A 318 -1.94 -2.41 20.01
CA VAL A 318 -1.98 -1.66 21.28
C VAL A 318 -2.85 -0.40 21.16
N ARG A 319 -2.77 0.34 20.04
CA ARG A 319 -3.68 1.47 19.77
C ARG A 319 -5.16 1.04 19.75
N LYS A 320 -5.45 -0.15 19.25
CA LYS A 320 -6.80 -0.69 19.18
C LYS A 320 -7.30 -1.10 20.57
N GLU A 321 -6.50 -1.83 21.34
CA GLU A 321 -6.82 -2.23 22.72
C GLU A 321 -7.09 -1.00 23.59
N LEU A 322 -6.22 0.03 23.53
CA LEU A 322 -6.41 1.30 24.23
C LEU A 322 -7.67 2.07 23.81
N ALA A 323 -8.15 1.87 22.58
CA ALA A 323 -9.39 2.49 22.11
C ALA A 323 -10.62 1.70 22.60
N GLU A 324 -10.56 0.36 22.61
CA GLU A 324 -11.61 -0.52 23.14
C GLU A 324 -11.76 -0.37 24.67
N GLU A 325 -10.66 -0.20 25.40
CA GLU A 325 -10.64 0.12 26.84
C GLU A 325 -11.30 1.46 27.13
N GLU A 326 -10.99 2.50 26.33
CA GLU A 326 -11.60 3.83 26.47
C GLU A 326 -13.10 3.80 26.16
N GLU A 327 -13.53 3.09 25.11
CA GLU A 327 -14.95 2.91 24.78
C GLU A 327 -15.69 2.18 25.91
N SER A 328 -15.07 1.16 26.49
CA SER A 328 -15.60 0.43 27.65
C SER A 328 -15.71 1.33 28.90
N ARG A 329 -14.72 2.19 29.13
CA ARG A 329 -14.73 3.18 30.23
C ARG A 329 -15.86 4.19 30.08
N LEU A 330 -16.06 4.72 28.86
CA LEU A 330 -17.15 5.63 28.55
C LEU A 330 -18.53 4.96 28.68
N ALA A 331 -18.66 3.71 28.20
CA ALA A 331 -19.88 2.92 28.36
C ALA A 331 -20.20 2.63 29.84
N GLY A 332 -19.16 2.46 30.67
CA GLY A 332 -19.27 2.30 32.12
C GLY A 332 -19.54 3.59 32.91
N GLY A 333 -19.77 4.72 32.25
CA GLY A 333 -20.08 6.02 32.89
C GLY A 333 -18.88 6.93 33.15
N GLY A 334 -17.71 6.63 32.58
CA GLY A 334 -16.53 7.50 32.63
C GLY A 334 -16.72 8.80 31.85
N SER A 335 -16.08 9.89 32.30
CA SER A 335 -16.06 11.17 31.59
C SER A 335 -14.85 11.27 30.65
N SER A 336 -15.07 11.88 29.48
CA SER A 336 -13.99 12.30 28.57
C SER A 336 -13.58 13.74 28.84
N PHE A 337 -12.27 14.02 28.82
CA PHE A 337 -11.74 15.37 28.98
C PHE A 337 -11.80 16.20 27.67
N HIS A 338 -11.78 15.53 26.52
CA HIS A 338 -11.80 16.15 25.18
C HIS A 338 -12.30 15.16 24.12
N GLU A 339 -12.62 15.63 22.91
CA GLU A 339 -12.97 14.74 21.78
C GLU A 339 -11.84 13.76 21.41
N VAL A 340 -10.59 14.14 21.68
CA VAL A 340 -9.40 13.31 21.52
C VAL A 340 -9.13 12.66 22.86
N SER A 341 -9.07 11.32 22.95
CA SER A 341 -8.79 10.58 24.18
C SER A 341 -7.34 10.74 24.68
N ALA A 342 -7.04 10.31 25.91
CA ALA A 342 -5.69 10.29 26.47
C ALA A 342 -4.72 9.43 25.63
N SER A 343 -5.18 8.26 25.16
CA SER A 343 -4.42 7.42 24.23
C SER A 343 -4.22 8.08 22.87
N GLY A 344 -5.24 8.75 22.34
CA GLY A 344 -5.15 9.56 21.12
C GLY A 344 -4.14 10.70 21.24
N PHE A 345 -4.09 11.38 22.39
CA PHE A 345 -3.09 12.39 22.68
C PHE A 345 -1.68 11.81 22.62
N VAL A 346 -1.38 10.73 23.36
CA VAL A 346 -0.02 10.15 23.32
C VAL A 346 0.37 9.70 21.91
N VAL A 347 -0.55 9.07 21.17
CA VAL A 347 -0.33 8.68 19.76
C VAL A 347 0.03 9.88 18.88
N LEU A 348 -0.70 11.00 18.99
CA LEU A 348 -0.39 12.22 18.26
C LEU A 348 1.01 12.75 18.59
N GLY A 349 1.41 12.69 19.87
CA GLY A 349 2.75 13.07 20.30
C GLY A 349 3.85 12.21 19.68
N LEU A 350 3.67 10.88 19.67
CA LEU A 350 4.61 9.95 19.04
C LEU A 350 4.74 10.18 17.51
N GLU A 351 3.63 10.50 16.85
CA GLU A 351 3.62 10.85 15.43
C GLU A 351 4.33 12.17 15.14
N LEU A 352 4.15 13.17 16.00
CA LEU A 352 4.88 14.44 15.94
C LEU A 352 6.39 14.25 16.12
N GLU A 353 6.79 13.46 17.12
CA GLU A 353 8.20 13.13 17.36
C GLU A 353 8.84 12.43 16.14
N GLN A 354 8.10 11.54 15.48
CA GLN A 354 8.54 10.90 14.25
C GLN A 354 8.61 11.89 13.06
N LEU A 355 7.67 12.81 12.96
CA LEU A 355 7.66 13.86 11.94
C LEU A 355 8.83 14.84 12.12
N GLN A 356 9.12 15.27 13.36
CA GLN A 356 10.28 16.11 13.67
C GLN A 356 11.59 15.44 13.22
N ARG A 357 11.83 14.17 13.58
CA ARG A 357 13.02 13.42 13.12
C ARG A 357 13.15 13.36 11.60
N ARG A 358 12.04 13.11 10.90
CA ARG A 358 12.04 13.05 9.43
C ARG A 358 12.40 14.40 8.82
N ILE A 359 11.85 15.49 9.36
CA ILE A 359 12.14 16.84 8.88
C ILE A 359 13.58 17.25 9.22
N GLN A 360 14.11 16.86 10.39
CA GLN A 360 15.52 17.06 10.74
C GLN A 360 16.45 16.38 9.73
N GLN A 361 16.16 15.13 9.35
CA GLN A 361 16.95 14.44 8.33
C GLN A 361 16.82 15.12 6.96
N LEU A 362 15.60 15.46 6.53
CA LEU A 362 15.37 16.18 5.28
C LEU A 362 16.10 17.53 5.25
N ALA A 363 16.16 18.24 6.37
CA ALA A 363 16.87 19.50 6.50
C ALA A 363 18.40 19.31 6.36
N LYS A 364 18.97 18.23 6.90
CA LYS A 364 20.38 17.86 6.70
C LYS A 364 20.66 17.55 5.22
N ASP A 365 19.81 16.74 4.59
CA ASP A 365 19.96 16.33 3.19
C ASP A 365 19.77 17.50 2.20
N THR A 366 18.88 18.45 2.53
CA THR A 366 18.65 19.65 1.70
C THR A 366 19.83 20.61 1.76
N LYS A 367 20.53 20.71 2.90
CA LYS A 367 21.75 21.52 3.04
C LYS A 367 22.91 20.98 2.19
N SER A 368 22.99 19.68 1.97
CA SER A 368 24.05 19.05 1.16
C SER A 368 23.75 19.02 -0.34
N SER A 369 22.49 19.10 -0.75
CA SER A 369 22.04 19.10 -2.16
C SER A 369 21.02 20.21 -2.42
N ALA A 370 21.48 21.46 -2.40
CA ALA A 370 20.65 22.66 -2.55
C ALA A 370 20.05 22.79 -3.96
N THR A 371 18.80 22.37 -4.12
CA THR A 371 17.97 22.72 -5.28
C THR A 371 16.75 23.50 -4.81
N ALA A 372 16.36 24.56 -5.52
CA ALA A 372 15.22 25.41 -5.14
C ALA A 372 13.92 24.61 -4.92
N ARG A 373 13.75 23.48 -5.63
CA ARG A 373 12.63 22.55 -5.46
C ARG A 373 12.68 21.80 -4.12
N ALA A 374 13.85 21.38 -3.67
CA ALA A 374 14.02 20.71 -2.37
C ALA A 374 13.77 21.66 -1.20
N GLU A 375 14.23 22.91 -1.30
CA GLU A 375 13.99 23.95 -0.30
C GLU A 375 12.50 24.31 -0.16
N GLY A 376 11.79 24.41 -1.29
CA GLY A 376 10.34 24.60 -1.31
C GLY A 376 9.60 23.45 -0.62
N GLY A 377 9.99 22.20 -0.90
CA GLY A 377 9.43 21.01 -0.26
C GLY A 377 9.65 20.98 1.26
N LEU A 378 10.85 21.32 1.73
CA LEU A 378 11.17 21.41 3.16
C LEU A 378 10.32 22.47 3.86
N THR A 379 10.12 23.63 3.22
CA THR A 379 9.30 24.72 3.77
C THR A 379 7.84 24.29 3.95
N VAL A 380 7.27 23.57 2.97
CA VAL A 380 5.91 23.02 3.08
C VAL A 380 5.80 22.04 4.25
N GLN A 381 6.76 21.13 4.40
CA GLN A 381 6.77 20.17 5.53
C GLN A 381 6.89 20.87 6.89
N ARG A 382 7.72 21.92 7.00
CA ARG A 382 7.83 22.74 8.22
C ARG A 382 6.53 23.46 8.56
N ASN A 383 5.79 23.97 7.58
CA ASN A 383 4.50 24.62 7.82
C ASN A 383 3.43 23.63 8.31
N ILE A 384 3.41 22.41 7.75
CA ILE A 384 2.54 21.33 8.23
C ILE A 384 2.86 20.99 9.69
N LEU A 385 4.14 20.85 10.03
CA LEU A 385 4.57 20.57 11.40
C LEU A 385 4.16 21.71 12.37
N ARG A 386 4.36 22.98 11.99
CA ARG A 386 3.92 24.14 12.81
C ARG A 386 2.42 24.10 13.11
N SER A 387 1.60 23.81 12.11
CA SER A 387 0.15 23.73 12.30
C SER A 387 -0.21 22.63 13.30
N ARG A 388 0.42 21.46 13.20
CA ARG A 388 0.16 20.35 14.12
C ARG A 388 0.69 20.61 15.53
N LEU A 389 1.82 21.29 15.69
CA LEU A 389 2.36 21.69 16.99
C LEU A 389 1.42 22.65 17.73
N ARG A 390 0.77 23.59 17.02
CA ARG A 390 -0.23 24.47 17.65
C ARG A 390 -1.45 23.71 18.17
N SER A 391 -1.95 22.73 17.41
CA SER A 391 -3.04 21.86 17.88
C SER A 391 -2.59 20.96 19.05
N TRP A 392 -1.34 20.52 19.04
CA TRP A 392 -0.74 19.76 20.14
C TRP A 392 -0.70 20.55 21.44
N GLU A 393 -0.25 21.81 21.41
CA GLU A 393 -0.17 22.69 22.59
C GLU A 393 -1.54 22.86 23.27
N GLN A 394 -2.62 22.92 22.49
CA GLN A 394 -3.99 23.00 23.01
C GLN A 394 -4.39 21.72 23.77
N LEU A 395 -4.10 20.55 23.20
CA LEU A 395 -4.38 19.27 23.86
C LEU A 395 -3.47 19.04 25.07
N GLN A 396 -2.23 19.51 25.00
CA GLN A 396 -1.25 19.37 26.08
C GLN A 396 -1.68 20.13 27.33
N ALA A 397 -2.34 21.29 27.19
CA ALA A 397 -2.91 22.01 28.33
C ALA A 397 -4.03 21.22 29.05
N ILE A 398 -4.71 20.30 28.34
CA ILE A 398 -5.78 19.45 28.89
C ILE A 398 -5.18 18.22 29.57
N TYR A 399 -4.25 17.53 28.89
CA TYR A 399 -3.72 16.25 29.32
C TYR A 399 -2.50 16.35 30.25
N MET A 400 -1.79 17.47 30.23
CA MET A 400 -0.64 17.78 31.08
C MET A 400 -0.78 19.17 31.73
N PRO A 401 -1.83 19.41 32.54
CA PRO A 401 -2.17 20.74 33.04
C PRO A 401 -1.09 21.34 33.95
N GLY A 402 -0.31 20.52 34.66
CA GLY A 402 0.77 21.00 35.53
C GLY A 402 2.07 21.35 34.78
N LEU A 403 2.14 21.13 33.46
CA LEU A 403 3.37 21.32 32.68
C LEU A 403 3.84 22.78 32.69
N LEU A 404 2.92 23.75 32.60
CA LEU A 404 3.28 25.16 32.62
C LEU A 404 3.95 25.56 33.94
N GLN A 405 3.37 25.11 35.07
CA GLN A 405 3.92 25.35 36.40
C GLN A 405 5.29 24.69 36.57
N TYR A 406 5.44 23.46 36.10
CA TYR A 406 6.71 22.73 36.10
C TYR A 406 7.79 23.46 35.31
N ARG A 407 7.48 23.92 34.10
CA ARG A 407 8.41 24.67 33.25
C ARG A 407 8.87 25.98 33.89
N ILE A 408 7.96 26.74 34.49
CA ILE A 408 8.31 27.98 35.20
C ILE A 408 9.26 27.68 36.37
N SER A 409 8.99 26.63 37.15
CA SER A 409 9.86 26.23 38.25
C SER A 409 11.25 25.74 37.79
N ALA A 410 11.32 25.08 36.63
CA ALA A 410 12.57 24.62 36.03
C ALA A 410 13.37 25.78 35.40
N GLU A 411 12.71 26.75 34.76
CA GLU A 411 13.35 27.94 34.17
C GLU A 411 13.97 28.84 35.25
N LEU A 412 13.33 28.95 36.43
CA LEU A 412 13.90 29.61 37.62
C LEU A 412 15.16 28.92 38.17
N SER A 413 15.39 27.66 37.80
CA SER A 413 16.55 26.83 38.22
C SER A 413 17.75 26.93 37.25
N GLY A 414 17.71 27.83 36.26
CA GLY A 414 18.88 28.24 35.47
C GLY A 414 19.17 27.43 34.20
N THR A 415 18.26 26.58 33.72
CA THR A 415 18.44 25.82 32.47
C THR A 415 17.55 26.38 31.36
N SER A 416 18.00 27.44 30.70
CA SER A 416 17.37 27.90 29.44
C SER A 416 18.35 27.78 28.28
N THR A 417 18.09 26.84 27.38
CA THR A 417 18.63 26.88 26.01
C THR A 417 17.72 27.76 25.14
N PRO A 418 18.26 28.64 24.30
CA PRO A 418 17.44 29.46 23.40
C PRO A 418 16.67 28.57 22.43
N SER A 419 15.35 28.80 22.30
CA SER A 419 14.53 28.14 21.29
C SER A 419 15.10 28.42 19.89
N ASP A 420 15.60 27.38 19.23
CA ASP A 420 15.95 27.42 17.81
C ASP A 420 14.71 27.78 16.96
N ARG A 421 14.91 28.53 15.87
CA ARG A 421 13.84 29.17 15.06
C ARG A 421 12.97 28.18 14.24
N HIS A 422 13.23 26.87 14.31
CA HIS A 422 12.63 25.88 13.43
C HIS A 422 11.66 24.94 14.17
N PRO A 423 10.55 24.51 13.54
CA PRO A 423 9.55 23.67 14.21
C PRO A 423 10.07 22.27 14.60
N GLU A 424 11.06 21.76 13.88
CA GLU A 424 11.68 20.46 14.15
C GLU A 424 12.64 20.43 15.34
N SER A 425 12.98 21.58 15.92
CA SER A 425 13.81 21.71 17.13
C SER A 425 13.01 22.08 18.38
N VAL A 426 11.69 22.28 18.25
CA VAL A 426 10.81 22.55 19.39
C VAL A 426 10.76 21.31 20.28
N GLU A 427 10.99 21.49 21.58
CA GLU A 427 10.93 20.41 22.55
C GLU A 427 9.48 19.93 22.74
N LEU A 428 9.25 18.65 22.40
CA LEU A 428 7.96 17.99 22.57
C LEU A 428 7.90 17.35 23.96
N TRP A 429 7.12 17.93 24.87
CA TRP A 429 6.93 17.40 26.22
C TRP A 429 5.89 16.27 26.24
N LEU A 430 6.35 15.06 26.52
CA LEU A 430 5.54 13.88 26.81
C LEU A 430 5.76 13.46 28.27
N PRO A 431 4.91 12.59 28.86
CA PRO A 431 5.14 12.05 30.20
C PRO A 431 6.55 11.50 30.44
N SER A 432 7.17 10.89 29.42
CA SER A 432 8.55 10.39 29.46
C SER A 432 9.62 11.48 29.59
N SER A 433 9.32 12.73 29.21
CA SER A 433 10.20 13.89 29.40
C SER A 433 10.19 14.45 30.83
N ILE A 434 9.22 14.04 31.65
CA ILE A 434 9.06 14.51 33.03
C ILE A 434 9.65 13.48 34.00
N PRO A 435 10.46 13.88 35.00
CA PRO A 435 10.93 12.98 36.05
C PRO A 435 9.78 12.34 36.82
N ASN A 436 9.96 11.09 37.28
CA ASN A 436 8.90 10.30 37.91
C ASN A 436 8.20 11.03 39.08
N GLU A 437 8.97 11.74 39.90
CA GLU A 437 8.50 12.49 41.08
C GLU A 437 7.48 13.58 40.75
N HIS A 438 7.52 14.12 39.52
CA HIS A 438 6.66 15.23 39.11
C HIS A 438 5.50 14.80 38.21
N ARG A 439 5.48 13.56 37.70
CA ARG A 439 4.48 13.12 36.72
C ARG A 439 3.05 13.18 37.24
N THR A 440 2.83 12.80 38.50
CA THR A 440 1.52 12.83 39.15
C THR A 440 0.96 14.24 39.30
N HIS A 441 1.83 15.25 39.36
CA HIS A 441 1.46 16.66 39.45
C HIS A 441 1.36 17.33 38.07
N VAL A 442 2.07 16.80 37.06
CA VAL A 442 2.12 17.38 35.71
C VAL A 442 1.06 16.78 34.77
N CYS A 443 0.87 15.46 34.81
CA CYS A 443 0.02 14.70 33.90
C CYS A 443 -1.30 14.31 34.57
N ILE A 444 -2.34 14.08 33.77
CA ILE A 444 -3.53 13.37 34.26
C ILE A 444 -3.20 11.91 34.62
N ALA A 445 -4.06 11.27 35.40
CA ALA A 445 -3.91 9.86 35.78
C ALA A 445 -3.78 8.93 34.55
N ASP A 446 -3.00 7.87 34.70
CA ASP A 446 -2.74 6.81 33.70
C ASP A 446 -2.05 7.23 32.38
N LEU A 447 -1.86 8.53 32.12
CA LEU A 447 -1.16 8.99 30.91
C LEU A 447 0.27 8.43 30.76
N PRO A 448 1.09 8.32 31.82
CA PRO A 448 2.41 7.69 31.74
C PRO A 448 2.35 6.19 31.37
N ASN A 449 1.34 5.46 31.87
CA ASN A 449 1.16 4.03 31.61
C ASN A 449 0.80 3.80 30.13
N VAL A 450 -0.10 4.63 29.60
CA VAL A 450 -0.46 4.64 28.18
C VAL A 450 0.76 4.89 27.29
N GLU A 451 1.61 5.87 27.64
CA GLU A 451 2.87 6.07 26.92
C GLU A 451 3.79 4.86 27.03
N GLU A 452 3.92 4.25 28.20
CA GLU A 452 4.79 3.11 28.40
C GLU A 452 4.41 1.91 27.51
N GLN A 453 3.11 1.58 27.44
CA GLN A 453 2.61 0.51 26.59
C GLN A 453 2.91 0.79 25.11
N LEU A 454 2.64 2.01 24.64
CA LEU A 454 2.92 2.43 23.26
C LEU A 454 4.43 2.41 22.97
N ARG A 455 5.28 2.86 23.89
CA ARG A 455 6.76 2.83 23.74
C ARG A 455 7.29 1.40 23.69
N THR A 456 6.69 0.49 24.44
CA THR A 456 7.04 -0.94 24.43
C THR A 456 6.74 -1.56 23.06
N ALA A 457 5.53 -1.33 22.53
CA ALA A 457 5.17 -1.75 21.17
C ALA A 457 6.06 -1.08 20.11
N GLN A 458 6.36 0.21 20.27
CA GLN A 458 7.23 0.98 19.39
C GLN A 458 8.65 0.39 19.33
N CYS A 459 9.19 -0.08 20.46
CA CYS A 459 10.48 -0.76 20.52
C CYS A 459 10.47 -2.09 19.77
N ARG A 460 9.44 -2.92 20.00
CA ARG A 460 9.31 -4.23 19.34
C ARG A 460 9.17 -4.09 17.82
N ASP A 461 8.25 -3.24 17.37
CA ASP A 461 8.04 -2.94 15.94
C ASP A 461 9.32 -2.38 15.29
N ALA A 462 10.07 -1.52 15.99
CA ALA A 462 11.32 -0.97 15.48
C ALA A 462 12.43 -2.04 15.39
N LEU A 463 12.55 -2.95 16.37
CA LEU A 463 13.48 -4.08 16.30
C LEU A 463 13.15 -5.03 15.16
N ASP A 464 11.87 -5.36 14.97
CA ASP A 464 11.43 -6.21 13.86
C ASP A 464 11.68 -5.56 12.50
N ALA A 465 11.45 -4.26 12.39
CA ALA A 465 11.83 -3.49 11.21
C ALA A 465 13.34 -3.55 10.95
N ILE A 466 14.19 -3.37 11.98
CA ILE A 466 15.66 -3.46 11.84
C ILE A 466 16.05 -4.87 11.37
N ARG A 467 15.54 -5.92 12.02
CA ARG A 467 15.79 -7.32 11.66
C ARG A 467 15.39 -7.59 10.20
N HIS A 468 14.20 -7.17 9.80
CA HIS A 468 13.69 -7.32 8.43
C HIS A 468 14.60 -6.61 7.42
N ILE A 469 14.94 -5.33 7.67
CA ILE A 469 15.77 -4.53 6.78
C ILE A 469 17.19 -5.12 6.66
N LEU A 470 17.78 -5.58 7.76
CA LEU A 470 19.11 -6.22 7.75
C LEU A 470 19.11 -7.55 6.98
N ARG A 471 18.03 -8.35 7.08
CA ARG A 471 17.88 -9.58 6.27
C ARG A 471 17.84 -9.26 4.78
N VAL A 472 17.09 -8.23 4.38
CA VAL A 472 17.00 -7.78 2.99
C VAL A 472 18.34 -7.22 2.50
N LYS A 473 18.98 -6.33 3.28
CA LYS A 473 20.25 -5.68 2.91
C LYS A 473 21.36 -6.71 2.69
N SER A 474 21.52 -7.67 3.60
CA SER A 474 22.56 -8.71 3.49
C SER A 474 22.41 -9.54 2.22
N ARG A 475 21.18 -9.86 1.84
CA ARG A 475 20.90 -10.58 0.60
C ARG A 475 21.17 -9.73 -0.65
N MET A 476 20.84 -8.45 -0.62
CA MET A 476 21.16 -7.52 -1.71
C MET A 476 22.67 -7.33 -1.89
N VAL A 477 23.43 -7.28 -0.79
CA VAL A 477 24.89 -7.19 -0.83
C VAL A 477 25.51 -8.46 -1.39
N LEU A 478 25.06 -9.64 -0.95
CA LEU A 478 25.49 -10.93 -1.51
C LEU A 478 25.17 -11.03 -3.01
N PHE A 479 23.97 -10.59 -3.42
CA PHE A 479 23.55 -10.53 -4.82
C PHE A 479 24.47 -9.62 -5.66
N LYS A 480 24.71 -8.39 -5.20
CA LYS A 480 25.60 -7.43 -5.87
C LYS A 480 26.99 -8.03 -6.06
N ASN A 481 27.56 -8.60 -5.00
CA ASN A 481 28.92 -9.15 -5.01
C ASN A 481 29.07 -10.36 -5.95
N LYS A 482 28.00 -11.15 -6.15
CA LYS A 482 28.01 -12.34 -7.00
C LYS A 482 27.74 -12.03 -8.47
N ASN A 483 26.79 -11.13 -8.74
CA ASN A 483 26.12 -11.04 -10.04
C ASN A 483 26.29 -9.71 -10.78
N VAL A 484 26.56 -8.61 -10.08
CA VAL A 484 26.65 -7.30 -10.72
C VAL A 484 28.09 -7.04 -11.16
N ARG A 485 28.30 -6.91 -12.48
CA ARG A 485 29.59 -6.57 -13.07
C ARG A 485 29.46 -5.28 -13.88
N GLY A 486 30.42 -4.37 -13.75
CA GLY A 486 30.42 -3.09 -14.45
C GLY A 486 29.93 -1.90 -13.63
N GLN A 487 30.41 -0.71 -13.99
CA GLN A 487 30.28 0.51 -13.19
C GLN A 487 28.83 1.01 -13.08
N ARG A 488 28.08 1.04 -14.19
CA ARG A 488 26.71 1.58 -14.24
C ARG A 488 25.72 0.75 -13.40
N GLU A 489 25.77 -0.58 -13.53
CA GLU A 489 24.91 -1.50 -12.77
C GLU A 489 25.32 -1.56 -11.29
N GLY A 490 26.63 -1.44 -11.02
CA GLY A 490 27.18 -1.32 -9.67
C GLY A 490 26.66 -0.10 -8.92
N THR A 491 26.64 1.07 -9.56
CA THR A 491 26.15 2.33 -8.97
C THR A 491 24.63 2.28 -8.73
N ARG A 492 23.85 1.75 -9.68
CA ARG A 492 22.40 1.60 -9.50
C ARG A 492 22.07 0.65 -8.34
N SER A 493 22.78 -0.46 -8.23
CA SER A 493 22.59 -1.39 -7.11
C SER A 493 23.00 -0.77 -5.77
N ARG A 494 24.08 0.03 -5.74
CA ARG A 494 24.55 0.74 -4.54
C ARG A 494 23.50 1.72 -4.03
N THR A 495 22.95 2.58 -4.89
CA THR A 495 21.91 3.53 -4.48
C THR A 495 20.66 2.88 -3.87
N ILE A 496 20.27 1.67 -4.34
CA ILE A 496 19.15 0.94 -3.74
C ILE A 496 19.56 0.37 -2.37
N ILE A 497 20.76 -0.19 -2.24
CA ILE A 497 21.30 -0.68 -0.96
C ILE A 497 21.41 0.46 0.06
N ASP A 498 21.82 1.65 -0.38
CA ASP A 498 21.95 2.84 0.48
C ASP A 498 20.57 3.30 0.97
N ARG A 499 19.53 3.30 0.12
CA ARG A 499 18.15 3.58 0.58
C ARG A 499 17.65 2.57 1.61
N VAL A 500 17.98 1.28 1.44
CA VAL A 500 17.64 0.25 2.42
C VAL A 500 18.41 0.47 3.72
N HIS A 501 19.66 0.92 3.63
CA HIS A 501 20.46 1.28 4.79
C HIS A 501 19.90 2.46 5.58
N GLU A 502 19.46 3.52 4.89
CA GLU A 502 18.83 4.68 5.53
C GLU A 502 17.54 4.32 6.27
N ARG A 503 16.77 3.34 5.74
CA ARG A 503 15.61 2.80 6.47
C ARG A 503 16.01 2.09 7.78
N ALA A 504 17.13 1.37 7.78
CA ALA A 504 17.64 0.74 9.01
C ALA A 504 18.07 1.80 10.03
N LYS A 505 18.77 2.86 9.59
CA LYS A 505 19.16 3.99 10.46
C LYS A 505 17.92 4.65 11.07
N ALA A 506 16.88 4.90 10.27
CA ALA A 506 15.62 5.47 10.75
C ALA A 506 14.90 4.57 11.78
N ALA A 507 14.87 3.25 11.54
CA ALA A 507 14.28 2.30 12.49
C ALA A 507 15.10 2.19 13.79
N ALA A 508 16.43 2.21 13.70
CA ALA A 508 17.32 2.25 14.87
C ALA A 508 17.15 3.52 15.70
N ALA A 509 17.02 4.68 15.04
CA ALA A 509 16.73 5.95 15.72
C ALA A 509 15.37 5.89 16.44
N LYS A 510 14.34 5.32 15.81
CA LYS A 510 13.02 5.09 16.43
C LYS A 510 13.16 4.19 17.67
N TYR A 511 13.88 3.07 17.58
CA TYR A 511 14.14 2.18 18.71
C TYR A 511 14.84 2.88 19.88
N ARG A 512 15.93 3.60 19.60
CA ARG A 512 16.72 4.31 20.63
C ARG A 512 15.90 5.37 21.34
N ALA A 513 15.10 6.14 20.61
CA ALA A 513 14.21 7.14 21.20
C ALA A 513 13.13 6.47 22.06
N ALA A 514 12.46 5.44 21.54
CA ALA A 514 11.43 4.71 22.25
C ALA A 514 11.96 4.06 23.54
N ARG A 515 13.14 3.44 23.49
CA ARG A 515 13.78 2.80 24.64
C ARG A 515 14.17 3.82 25.71
N ARG A 516 14.73 4.98 25.32
CA ARG A 516 15.03 6.07 26.28
C ARG A 516 13.78 6.56 26.98
N ALA A 517 12.68 6.75 26.24
CA ALA A 517 11.40 7.14 26.81
C ALA A 517 10.84 6.06 27.75
N LYS A 518 10.90 4.78 27.37
CA LYS A 518 10.50 3.67 28.25
C LYS A 518 11.33 3.62 29.53
N MET A 519 12.66 3.75 29.42
CA MET A 519 13.56 3.80 30.58
C MET A 519 13.20 4.94 31.53
N ALA A 520 12.87 6.12 30.99
CA ALA A 520 12.42 7.23 31.82
C ALA A 520 11.10 6.89 32.53
N LEU A 521 10.15 6.23 31.86
CA LEU A 521 8.83 5.92 32.38
C LEU A 521 8.86 4.88 33.51
N CYS A 522 9.38 3.68 33.25
CA CYS A 522 9.30 2.54 34.17
C CYS A 522 10.60 2.27 34.94
N GLY A 523 11.70 2.96 34.61
CA GLY A 523 13.02 2.67 35.19
C GLY A 523 13.59 1.31 34.75
N SER A 524 14.64 0.87 35.45
CA SER A 524 15.28 -0.42 35.22
C SER A 524 14.39 -1.59 35.65
N GLY A 525 14.32 -2.64 34.83
CA GLY A 525 13.58 -3.87 35.17
C GLY A 525 13.81 -5.00 34.17
N ASP A 526 13.07 -6.11 34.34
CA ASP A 526 13.22 -7.34 33.56
C ASP A 526 13.03 -7.14 32.04
N TRP A 527 12.29 -6.10 31.66
CA TRP A 527 12.08 -5.73 30.25
C TRP A 527 13.40 -5.37 29.53
N GLU A 528 14.46 -4.99 30.25
CA GLU A 528 15.78 -4.71 29.68
C GLU A 528 16.46 -5.98 29.12
N GLU A 529 16.06 -7.17 29.57
CA GLU A 529 16.56 -8.43 29.02
C GLU A 529 16.13 -8.63 27.56
N GLU A 530 14.89 -8.22 27.24
CA GLU A 530 14.25 -8.28 25.92
C GLU A 530 14.64 -7.06 25.06
N LEU A 531 14.59 -5.86 25.63
CA LEU A 531 14.83 -4.58 24.96
C LEU A 531 16.13 -3.93 25.46
N ARG A 532 17.26 -4.37 24.91
CA ARG A 532 18.61 -3.91 25.33
C ARG A 532 19.03 -2.59 24.64
N PRO A 533 20.04 -1.87 25.16
CA PRO A 533 20.63 -0.74 24.45
C PRO A 533 21.13 -1.17 23.06
N LEU A 534 20.78 -0.42 22.02
CA LEU A 534 21.17 -0.73 20.64
C LEU A 534 22.38 0.10 20.22
N ALA A 535 23.58 -0.47 20.29
CA ALA A 535 24.80 0.14 19.77
C ALA A 535 24.83 0.06 18.23
N ASP A 536 25.61 0.92 17.58
CA ASP A 536 25.77 0.89 16.12
C ASP A 536 26.33 -0.45 15.63
N GLY A 537 27.24 -1.05 16.41
CA GLY A 537 27.79 -2.38 16.16
C GLY A 537 26.78 -3.53 16.26
N ASP A 538 25.63 -3.32 16.90
CA ASP A 538 24.58 -4.33 17.01
C ASP A 538 23.72 -4.42 15.74
N ILE A 539 23.72 -3.38 14.89
CA ILE A 539 22.92 -3.26 13.65
C ILE A 539 23.51 -4.12 12.53
N ARG A 540 23.99 -5.32 12.84
CA ARG A 540 24.68 -6.21 11.90
C ARG A 540 23.86 -7.48 11.65
N ALA A 541 23.97 -8.00 10.43
CA ALA A 541 23.35 -9.26 10.05
C ALA A 541 24.21 -10.47 10.44
N TYR A 542 23.65 -11.68 10.25
CA TYR A 542 24.38 -12.95 10.35
C TYR A 542 25.62 -12.94 9.45
N GLN A 543 26.83 -13.04 10.02
CA GLN A 543 28.07 -13.12 9.25
C GLN A 543 28.75 -14.49 9.43
N ASP A 544 29.18 -15.07 8.31
CA ASP A 544 30.11 -16.20 8.24
C ASP A 544 31.52 -15.67 7.94
N PRO A 545 32.47 -15.73 8.89
CA PRO A 545 33.83 -15.22 8.71
C PRO A 545 34.61 -15.90 7.57
N ASN A 546 34.19 -17.07 7.11
CA ASN A 546 34.94 -17.87 6.12
C ASN A 546 34.89 -17.31 4.68
N ARG A 547 33.99 -16.37 4.38
CA ARG A 547 33.88 -15.76 3.03
C ARG A 547 34.66 -14.44 2.89
N LEU A 548 35.46 -14.07 3.88
CA LEU A 548 36.16 -12.78 3.98
C LEU A 548 37.66 -12.88 3.61
N ARG A 549 37.99 -13.33 2.40
CA ARG A 549 39.32 -13.01 1.82
C ARG A 549 39.20 -11.76 0.94
N PRO A 550 40.01 -10.70 1.16
CA PRO A 550 40.27 -9.75 0.09
C PRO A 550 40.82 -10.51 -1.11
N ARG A 551 40.32 -10.25 -2.32
CA ARG A 551 40.91 -10.83 -3.53
C ARG A 551 42.31 -10.25 -3.66
N THR A 552 43.34 -11.03 -3.34
CA THR A 552 44.70 -10.74 -3.81
C THR A 552 44.71 -11.04 -5.31
N GLY A 553 44.78 -9.99 -6.13
CA GLY A 553 44.91 -10.13 -7.57
C GLY A 553 46.15 -10.96 -7.89
N ARG A 554 46.00 -12.03 -8.68
CA ARG A 554 47.13 -12.80 -9.20
C ARG A 554 47.71 -12.00 -10.37
N ARG A 555 49.01 -11.67 -10.28
CA ARG A 555 49.73 -10.90 -11.31
C ARG A 555 49.61 -11.64 -12.66
N GLY A 556 49.11 -10.95 -13.70
CA GLY A 556 48.95 -11.49 -15.05
C GLY A 556 47.52 -11.76 -15.55
N THR A 557 46.47 -11.28 -14.85
CA THR A 557 45.06 -11.46 -15.29
C THR A 557 44.35 -10.15 -15.66
N LEU A 558 45.03 -9.01 -15.59
CA LEU A 558 44.50 -7.67 -15.89
C LEU A 558 45.47 -7.03 -16.89
N GLU A 559 44.97 -6.49 -18.00
CA GLU A 559 45.74 -5.71 -18.98
C GLU A 559 46.19 -4.38 -18.35
N ASP A 560 47.32 -3.83 -18.78
CA ASP A 560 48.01 -2.70 -18.12
C ASP A 560 47.13 -1.44 -17.93
N ASP A 561 46.08 -1.29 -18.74
CA ASP A 561 45.10 -0.20 -18.65
C ASP A 561 44.14 -0.34 -17.45
N GLN A 562 44.13 -1.50 -16.77
CA GLN A 562 43.35 -1.78 -15.56
C GLN A 562 44.17 -1.59 -14.27
N LEU A 563 45.46 -1.23 -14.37
CA LEU A 563 46.32 -0.95 -13.21
C LEU A 563 46.21 0.50 -12.71
N ALA A 564 45.56 1.39 -13.45
CA ALA A 564 45.44 2.81 -13.11
C ALA A 564 43.98 3.22 -12.80
N ALA A 565 43.38 2.60 -11.79
CA ALA A 565 42.32 3.19 -10.95
C ALA A 565 41.83 2.15 -9.94
N VAL A 566 42.56 1.99 -8.83
CA VAL A 566 41.85 1.79 -7.57
C VAL A 566 41.42 3.21 -7.17
N PRO A 567 40.14 3.58 -7.24
CA PRO A 567 39.75 4.89 -6.74
C PRO A 567 40.09 4.92 -5.25
N GLU A 568 40.83 5.94 -4.82
CA GLU A 568 41.01 6.32 -3.42
C GLU A 568 39.66 6.51 -2.66
N ALA A 569 38.53 6.44 -3.36
CA ALA A 569 37.19 6.42 -2.80
C ALA A 569 36.81 5.13 -2.02
N ASP A 570 37.71 4.16 -1.88
CA ASP A 570 37.56 3.04 -0.93
C ASP A 570 38.03 3.40 0.50
N ILE A 571 38.56 4.62 0.72
CA ILE A 571 38.64 5.24 2.04
C ILE A 571 37.30 5.96 2.24
N MET A 572 36.40 5.30 2.96
CA MET A 572 35.20 5.97 3.48
C MET A 572 35.64 7.16 4.33
N ASP A 573 35.01 8.31 4.12
CA ASP A 573 35.08 9.44 5.03
C ASP A 573 34.85 8.94 6.47
N GLU A 574 35.81 9.20 7.33
CA GLU A 574 35.88 8.74 8.72
C GLU A 574 34.97 9.62 9.61
N HIS A 575 33.70 9.76 9.22
CA HIS A 575 32.70 10.47 10.01
C HIS A 575 31.72 9.47 10.61
N ASP A 576 31.98 9.03 11.85
CA ASP A 576 31.04 8.54 12.90
C ASP A 576 29.80 7.70 12.49
N ASP A 577 29.80 7.05 11.33
CA ASP A 577 28.63 6.39 10.76
C ASP A 577 28.68 4.88 10.99
N ILE A 578 27.52 4.33 11.36
CA ILE A 578 27.22 2.89 11.55
C ILE A 578 27.89 2.05 10.44
N ASN A 579 29.07 1.49 10.72
CA ASN A 579 29.82 0.75 9.72
C ASN A 579 29.34 -0.70 9.65
N LEU A 580 28.40 -0.95 8.73
CA LEU A 580 27.81 -2.29 8.54
C LEU A 580 28.66 -3.22 7.65
N LEU A 581 29.88 -2.81 7.27
CA LEU A 581 30.85 -3.65 6.58
C LEU A 581 32.26 -3.41 7.11
N ARG A 582 32.90 -4.51 7.55
CA ARG A 582 34.34 -4.67 7.82
C ARG A 582 34.82 -4.12 9.17
N GLN A 583 35.05 -5.02 10.12
CA GLN A 583 36.24 -4.90 10.96
C GLN A 583 37.36 -5.72 10.31
N PRO A 584 38.56 -5.15 10.09
CA PRO A 584 39.72 -5.94 9.68
C PRO A 584 40.08 -6.95 10.77
N ARG A 585 40.56 -8.11 10.35
CA ARG A 585 41.00 -9.19 11.24
C ARG A 585 42.40 -8.87 11.75
N GLU A 586 42.67 -9.09 13.04
CA GLU A 586 44.04 -9.02 13.57
C GLU A 586 44.76 -10.36 13.41
N ARG A 587 46.09 -10.33 13.36
CA ARG A 587 46.96 -11.50 13.09
C ARG A 587 46.83 -12.63 14.14
N ARG A 588 46.09 -12.40 15.24
CA ARG A 588 45.83 -13.34 16.35
C ARG A 588 44.48 -14.04 16.31
N ASP A 589 43.57 -13.68 15.41
CA ASP A 589 42.27 -14.36 15.32
C ASP A 589 42.44 -15.71 14.61
N GLY A 590 42.16 -16.82 15.28
CA GLY A 590 42.31 -18.21 14.76
C GLY A 590 41.30 -18.61 13.67
N THR A 591 41.57 -19.70 12.96
CA THR A 591 40.92 -20.10 11.68
C THR A 591 39.75 -21.11 11.81
N GLY A 592 39.01 -21.14 12.92
CA GLY A 592 37.89 -22.10 13.12
C GLY A 592 36.49 -21.51 12.93
N GLU A 593 35.55 -22.31 12.41
CA GLU A 593 34.09 -22.03 12.31
C GLU A 593 33.39 -21.85 13.67
N THR A 594 34.09 -22.07 14.77
CA THR A 594 33.54 -22.17 16.14
C THR A 594 33.25 -20.85 16.83
N ARG A 595 33.27 -19.69 16.15
CA ARG A 595 33.03 -18.37 16.77
C ARG A 595 32.17 -17.41 15.94
N ARG A 596 30.96 -17.83 15.54
CA ARG A 596 29.92 -16.90 15.06
C ARG A 596 29.37 -16.10 16.26
N THR A 597 29.52 -14.77 16.27
CA THR A 597 28.92 -13.91 17.30
C THR A 597 27.62 -13.28 16.80
N LEU A 598 26.49 -13.71 17.36
CA LEU A 598 25.18 -13.14 17.06
C LEU A 598 25.02 -11.82 17.83
N SER A 599 24.54 -10.77 17.14
CA SER A 599 24.06 -9.58 17.84
C SER A 599 22.84 -9.94 18.68
N TRP A 600 22.69 -9.31 19.85
CA TRP A 600 21.59 -9.59 20.77
C TRP A 600 20.22 -9.34 20.15
N ILE A 601 20.13 -8.47 19.14
CA ILE A 601 18.90 -8.25 18.38
C ILE A 601 18.39 -9.53 17.74
N TRP A 602 19.22 -10.56 17.55
CA TRP A 602 18.84 -11.88 17.02
C TRP A 602 18.57 -12.92 18.10
N MET A 603 18.89 -12.64 19.37
CA MET A 603 18.85 -13.61 20.47
C MET A 603 17.63 -13.45 21.40
N THR A 604 16.91 -12.33 21.33
CA THR A 604 15.83 -11.98 22.27
C THR A 604 14.41 -12.41 21.85
N SER A 605 14.24 -13.27 20.84
CA SER A 605 12.92 -13.86 20.59
C SER A 605 12.59 -14.92 21.65
N SER A 606 11.38 -14.81 22.20
CA SER A 606 10.82 -15.61 23.27
C SER A 606 11.06 -17.13 23.11
N ARG A 607 11.35 -17.75 24.25
CA ARG A 607 11.71 -19.15 24.53
C ARG A 607 10.71 -20.25 24.06
N SER A 608 9.95 -20.12 22.98
CA SER A 608 8.93 -21.14 22.62
C SER A 608 8.84 -21.64 21.17
N ARG A 609 9.83 -21.41 20.30
CA ARG A 609 10.03 -22.21 19.07
C ARG A 609 11.46 -22.07 18.57
N ASP A 610 11.95 -23.08 17.85
CA ASP A 610 13.30 -23.10 17.28
C ASP A 610 13.51 -21.81 16.44
N PRO A 611 14.53 -20.98 16.71
CA PRO A 611 14.78 -19.75 15.95
C PRO A 611 14.90 -19.99 14.43
N ALA A 612 15.27 -21.21 14.04
CA ALA A 612 15.29 -21.68 12.66
C ALA A 612 13.91 -21.65 11.99
N ASP A 613 12.85 -22.11 12.68
CA ASP A 613 11.49 -22.18 12.12
C ASP A 613 10.89 -20.79 11.88
N GLU A 614 11.14 -19.84 12.78
CA GLU A 614 10.65 -18.46 12.64
C GLU A 614 11.43 -17.68 11.56
N THR A 615 12.73 -17.96 11.41
CA THR A 615 13.44 -17.50 10.22
C THR A 615 12.85 -18.10 8.95
N ASP A 616 12.51 -19.39 8.94
CA ASP A 616 12.02 -20.06 7.74
C ASP A 616 10.62 -19.59 7.33
N GLU A 617 9.72 -19.24 8.25
CA GLU A 617 8.41 -18.66 7.93
C GLU A 617 8.52 -17.29 7.23
N ILE A 618 9.36 -16.40 7.75
CA ILE A 618 9.56 -15.06 7.17
C ILE A 618 10.26 -15.18 5.82
N LEU A 619 11.25 -16.07 5.73
CA LEU A 619 11.97 -16.32 4.49
C LEU A 619 11.09 -16.95 3.42
N ARG A 620 10.22 -17.89 3.80
CA ARG A 620 9.17 -18.45 2.93
C ARG A 620 8.29 -17.33 2.39
N SER A 621 7.75 -16.47 3.26
CA SER A 621 6.87 -15.37 2.85
C SER A 621 7.55 -14.42 1.86
N GLU A 622 8.79 -13.98 2.14
CA GLU A 622 9.53 -13.09 1.23
C GLU A 622 9.91 -13.75 -0.09
N TRP A 623 10.29 -15.03 -0.05
CA TRP A 623 10.57 -15.80 -1.24
C TRP A 623 9.32 -15.99 -2.09
N ALA A 624 8.19 -16.35 -1.48
CA ALA A 624 6.89 -16.48 -2.14
C ALA A 624 6.43 -15.15 -2.76
N LYS A 625 6.56 -14.02 -2.04
CA LYS A 625 6.28 -12.69 -2.57
C LYS A 625 7.20 -12.34 -3.75
N SER A 626 8.48 -12.72 -3.68
CA SER A 626 9.42 -12.52 -4.79
C SER A 626 9.06 -13.35 -6.01
N ARG A 627 8.65 -14.61 -5.83
CA ARG A 627 8.16 -15.49 -6.89
C ARG A 627 6.92 -14.89 -7.55
N ALA A 628 5.94 -14.48 -6.75
CA ALA A 628 4.72 -13.83 -7.24
C ALA A 628 5.06 -12.56 -8.06
N ARG A 629 6.01 -11.72 -7.59
CA ARG A 629 6.44 -10.52 -8.35
C ARG A 629 7.00 -10.84 -9.74
N VAL A 630 7.73 -11.96 -9.89
CA VAL A 630 8.26 -12.45 -11.17
C VAL A 630 7.15 -13.01 -12.05
N ASN A 631 6.27 -13.82 -11.48
CA ASN A 631 5.13 -14.37 -12.22
C ASN A 631 4.25 -13.23 -12.77
N ARG A 632 3.88 -12.27 -11.91
CA ARG A 632 3.09 -11.09 -12.30
C ARG A 632 3.79 -10.22 -13.35
N SER A 633 5.10 -10.00 -13.26
CA SER A 633 5.81 -9.22 -14.28
C SER A 633 5.98 -9.97 -15.60
N THR A 634 6.09 -11.30 -15.56
CA THR A 634 6.15 -12.15 -16.75
C THR A 634 4.80 -12.20 -17.45
N GLU A 635 3.72 -12.40 -16.70
CA GLU A 635 2.35 -12.34 -17.20
C GLU A 635 2.04 -10.97 -17.82
N GLU A 636 2.47 -9.86 -17.21
CA GLU A 636 2.23 -8.52 -17.77
C GLU A 636 2.89 -8.34 -19.15
N VAL A 637 4.08 -8.90 -19.36
CA VAL A 637 4.74 -8.87 -20.69
C VAL A 637 3.98 -9.70 -21.71
N LEU A 638 3.35 -10.81 -21.30
CA LEU A 638 2.55 -11.64 -22.20
C LEU A 638 1.17 -11.05 -22.52
N LEU A 639 0.62 -10.25 -21.60
CA LEU A 639 -0.69 -9.59 -21.73
C LEU A 639 -0.64 -8.28 -22.54
N LEU A 640 0.55 -7.78 -22.90
CA LEU A 640 0.78 -6.51 -23.60
C LEU A 640 1.41 -6.77 -24.97
#